data_AF-R6Q9R4-F1
#
_entry.id   AF-R6Q9R4-F1
#
_cell.length_a   1.000
_cell.length_b   1.000
_cell.length_c   1.000
_cell.angle_alpha   90.00
_cell.angle_beta   90.00
_cell.angle_gamma   90.00
#
_symmetry.space_group_name_H-M   'P 1'
#
loop_
_entity.id
_entity.type
_entity.pdbx_description
1 polymer ?
#
loop_
_entity_poly.entity_id
_entity_poly.type
_entity_poly.pdbx_seq_one_letter_code
_entity_poly.pdbx_strand_id
1 'polypeptide(L)'
;MPKRTDIHKILVIGSGPIVIGQAAEFDYSGTQACLALREEGYEVVLINSNPATIMTDTDIADKVYMEPLNLEYVARIIRHERPDAILPSLGGQTGLNLAVQLAKKGVLKECDVEILGTNFEAIERAEDRELFKELCESLGEPVLPSEIAENLEDGLKAAKEIGFPVVLRPAFTLGGTGGGFADDEEEFMVMMKNALALSPVHQVLVEKSIKGYKEIEYEVMRDANDTAITICNMENIDPVGVHTGDSVVVAPSQTLTNKEYQMLRDSALRIIRELKIEGGCNVQFALDPHSFQYYLIEVNPRVSRSSALASKASGYPIARVSAKISVGMHLDEIPIANTPASFEPTLDYVVTKIARFPFDKFADANNTLNTQMKATGEVMAIGRTMEESLLKAIRSLETGVCHLYSKKFDTYTEDELLKYIKNGTDDRLFAIAQLIRLNTDLIRIYNATKIDMFFLEKFKNIVDFENVIKENVKDIQTLKDAKKMGVSDKYIGMLWGMSESEVFNLRKENNIFPVYKMIDTCASEFDSYVPYFYSTYEEENESVVSDKKKIIVLGSGPIRIGQGVEFDYSTVHAIWSIREAGYEAIIINNNPETVSTDYTTSDKLYFEPLTVEDVMNVITLENPLGIVVSLGGQTAINLAPPLDALGVPIIGTDVEAIDRAENRDSFEKVMESLGIPQPKGLAVTDIEEGVRVAAQIGYPVLVRPSFVLGGRAMQIVANEESLRHYLQTAVEINTEQPVLVDKYIMGRELEVDAICDGKDVFIPGIMEHVERTGVHSGDSISIYPTFTASQNVKDKIIDYTVRLGKAIGIVGLYNIQFIADNNDDVYVIEVNPRSSRTVPFLSKATSVPMAHIATQVILGHSLKEQGIDKVYPEEKKRWYVKAPAFSFSKLKGMDTYLSPEMKSTGEAIGYDKSLTRALYKAIQASGMNVANYGTVFVTIADQDKPAALPLIKRFYDLGFNIEATEGTAKYLKNHGIRTKVRAKLTLDDSDEILKALRQGHIAYVINTIDINAGDSHSDGSEIRRAAVENNVTMFTSLDTVKVLLDVLEEITLGVSTIDEE
;
A
#
# COMPACT_ATOMS: atom_id res chain seq x y z
N MET A 1 -40.92 7.74 -8.78
CA MET A 1 -39.56 7.31 -9.09
C MET A 1 -38.96 6.81 -7.80
N PRO A 2 -38.22 5.69 -7.81
CA PRO A 2 -37.69 5.07 -6.60
C PRO A 2 -36.43 5.77 -6.06
N LYS A 3 -35.73 6.56 -6.89
CA LYS A 3 -34.78 7.56 -6.41
C LYS A 3 -35.40 8.43 -5.31
N ARG A 4 -34.73 8.48 -4.17
CA ARG A 4 -35.15 9.26 -3.02
C ARG A 4 -35.14 10.77 -3.29
N THR A 5 -36.17 11.44 -2.79
CA THR A 5 -36.36 12.89 -2.96
C THR A 5 -36.49 13.63 -1.63
N ASP A 6 -36.51 12.86 -0.55
CA ASP A 6 -36.46 13.29 0.83
C ASP A 6 -35.02 13.49 1.36
N ILE A 7 -34.02 13.02 0.60
CA ILE A 7 -32.59 13.28 0.83
C ILE A 7 -32.11 14.31 -0.19
N HIS A 8 -31.30 15.26 0.28
CA HIS A 8 -30.64 16.26 -0.56
C HIS A 8 -29.14 16.30 -0.33
N LYS A 9 -28.68 16.09 0.91
CA LYS A 9 -27.26 16.13 1.29
C LYS A 9 -26.80 14.82 1.91
N ILE A 10 -25.75 14.23 1.33
CA ILE A 10 -25.18 12.95 1.75
C ILE A 10 -23.74 13.14 2.22
N LEU A 11 -23.43 12.60 3.40
CA LEU A 11 -22.07 12.51 3.93
C LEU A 11 -21.44 11.17 3.57
N VAL A 12 -20.37 11.19 2.77
CA VAL A 12 -19.56 10.00 2.43
C VAL A 12 -18.33 9.96 3.34
N ILE A 13 -18.04 8.78 3.91
CA ILE A 13 -16.85 8.56 4.73
C ILE A 13 -15.80 7.80 3.90
N GLY A 14 -14.59 8.37 3.78
CA GLY A 14 -13.43 7.69 3.20
C GLY A 14 -12.69 6.79 4.20
N SER A 15 -11.63 6.14 3.74
CA SER A 15 -10.87 5.16 4.53
C SER A 15 -9.79 5.77 5.45
N GLY A 16 -9.33 6.99 5.15
CA GLY A 16 -8.17 7.60 5.83
C GLY A 16 -6.85 7.21 5.16
N PRO A 17 -5.72 7.24 5.90
CA PRO A 17 -4.41 6.92 5.33
C PRO A 17 -4.33 5.45 4.88
N ILE A 18 -3.47 5.19 3.89
CA ILE A 18 -3.18 3.85 3.38
C ILE A 18 -2.41 3.02 4.43
N VAL A 19 -2.95 1.86 4.77
CA VAL A 19 -2.34 0.88 5.68
C VAL A 19 -2.50 -0.54 5.12
N ILE A 20 -1.64 -1.47 5.54
CA ILE A 20 -1.77 -2.89 5.15
C ILE A 20 -3.15 -3.41 5.58
N GLY A 21 -3.93 -3.85 4.61
CA GLY A 21 -5.32 -4.28 4.79
C GLY A 21 -6.37 -3.27 4.31
N GLN A 22 -6.03 -1.98 4.21
CA GLN A 22 -6.93 -0.92 3.78
C GLN A 22 -6.17 0.09 2.90
N ALA A 23 -6.19 -0.14 1.59
CA ALA A 23 -5.34 0.58 0.64
C ALA A 23 -6.15 1.44 -0.36
N ALA A 24 -5.69 1.51 -1.61
CA ALA A 24 -6.20 2.45 -2.61
C ALA A 24 -7.60 2.08 -3.14
N GLU A 25 -8.07 0.86 -2.91
CA GLU A 25 -9.38 0.36 -3.33
C GLU A 25 -10.54 1.26 -2.87
N PHE A 26 -10.35 1.97 -1.75
CA PHE A 26 -11.33 2.89 -1.18
C PHE A 26 -11.24 4.32 -1.75
N ASP A 27 -10.10 4.73 -2.32
CA ASP A 27 -10.04 5.94 -3.14
C ASP A 27 -10.79 5.73 -4.46
N TYR A 28 -10.54 4.60 -5.13
CA TYR A 28 -11.31 4.18 -6.30
C TYR A 28 -12.82 4.12 -6.01
N SER A 29 -13.21 3.38 -4.97
CA SER A 29 -14.62 3.22 -4.63
C SER A 29 -15.28 4.53 -4.17
N GLY A 30 -14.57 5.33 -3.36
CA GLY A 30 -15.03 6.63 -2.88
C GLY A 30 -15.21 7.64 -4.00
N THR A 31 -14.28 7.69 -4.95
CA THR A 31 -14.35 8.54 -6.15
C THR A 31 -15.57 8.18 -7.00
N GLN A 32 -15.75 6.89 -7.34
CA GLN A 32 -16.90 6.43 -8.12
C GLN A 32 -18.24 6.77 -7.44
N ALA A 33 -18.33 6.59 -6.13
CA ALA A 33 -19.54 6.88 -5.40
C ALA A 33 -19.87 8.38 -5.32
N CYS A 34 -18.87 9.23 -5.04
CA CYS A 34 -19.08 10.68 -5.00
C CYS A 34 -19.58 11.20 -6.35
N LEU A 35 -18.96 10.74 -7.45
CA LEU A 35 -19.40 11.07 -8.81
C LEU A 35 -20.82 10.55 -9.09
N ALA A 36 -21.12 9.30 -8.74
CA ALA A 36 -22.45 8.71 -8.95
C ALA A 36 -23.56 9.46 -8.21
N LEU A 37 -23.33 9.89 -6.96
CA LEU A 37 -24.30 10.65 -6.18
C LEU A 37 -24.50 12.07 -6.76
N ARG A 38 -23.43 12.72 -7.24
CA ARG A 38 -23.53 14.04 -7.88
C ARG A 38 -24.20 14.00 -9.25
N GLU A 39 -23.97 12.95 -10.03
CA GLU A 39 -24.74 12.69 -11.26
C GLU A 39 -26.24 12.61 -10.98
N GLU A 40 -26.61 12.03 -9.84
CA GLU A 40 -27.98 12.01 -9.34
C GLU A 40 -28.39 13.31 -8.62
N GLY A 41 -27.59 14.37 -8.63
CA GLY A 41 -27.97 15.70 -8.14
C GLY A 41 -28.09 15.82 -6.62
N TYR A 42 -27.45 14.94 -5.85
CA TYR A 42 -27.27 15.13 -4.40
C TYR A 42 -26.10 16.07 -4.12
N GLU A 43 -26.19 16.85 -3.04
CA GLU A 43 -25.05 17.55 -2.46
C GLU A 43 -24.20 16.53 -1.68
N VAL A 44 -22.95 16.33 -2.12
CA VAL A 44 -22.04 15.36 -1.52
C VAL A 44 -21.02 16.05 -0.64
N VAL A 45 -21.01 15.68 0.64
CA VAL A 45 -19.97 16.06 1.60
C VAL A 45 -19.08 14.85 1.82
N LEU A 46 -17.79 14.97 1.55
CA LEU A 46 -16.82 13.91 1.76
C LEU A 46 -15.93 14.20 2.97
N ILE A 47 -15.65 13.19 3.79
CA ILE A 47 -14.59 13.26 4.81
C ILE A 47 -13.55 12.18 4.55
N ASN A 48 -12.30 12.57 4.32
CA ASN A 48 -11.15 11.65 4.22
C ASN A 48 -9.86 12.39 4.56
N SER A 49 -9.06 11.88 5.50
CA SER A 49 -7.82 12.51 5.95
C SER A 49 -6.60 12.29 5.05
N ASN A 50 -6.70 11.49 4.00
CA ASN A 50 -5.59 11.20 3.11
C ASN A 50 -5.50 12.22 1.96
N PRO A 51 -4.46 13.08 1.91
CA PRO A 51 -4.34 14.13 0.91
C PRO A 51 -3.96 13.62 -0.49
N ALA A 52 -3.53 12.36 -0.61
CA ALA A 52 -3.06 11.77 -1.87
C ALA A 52 -4.17 11.12 -2.71
N THR A 53 -5.43 11.26 -2.30
CA THR A 53 -6.56 10.57 -2.91
C THR A 53 -7.29 11.45 -3.91
N ILE A 54 -7.69 10.88 -5.05
CA ILE A 54 -8.52 11.57 -6.05
C ILE A 54 -9.86 11.96 -5.46
N MET A 55 -10.46 11.14 -4.59
CA MET A 55 -11.74 11.47 -3.96
C MET A 55 -11.72 12.81 -3.21
N THR A 56 -10.55 13.26 -2.72
CA THR A 56 -10.39 14.55 -2.03
C THR A 56 -10.15 15.74 -2.97
N ASP A 57 -10.27 15.54 -4.29
CA ASP A 57 -10.42 16.62 -5.25
C ASP A 57 -11.71 17.40 -5.06
N THR A 58 -11.57 18.72 -5.07
CA THR A 58 -12.70 19.64 -4.93
C THR A 58 -13.69 19.53 -6.08
N ASP A 59 -13.29 18.91 -7.19
CA ASP A 59 -14.15 18.64 -8.33
C ASP A 59 -14.91 17.31 -8.20
N ILE A 60 -14.62 16.48 -7.19
CA ILE A 60 -15.24 15.17 -6.98
C ILE A 60 -16.45 15.25 -6.04
N ALA A 61 -16.38 16.05 -4.97
CA ALA A 61 -17.47 16.28 -4.02
C ALA A 61 -17.74 17.78 -3.84
N ASP A 62 -18.97 18.17 -3.48
CA ASP A 62 -19.32 19.60 -3.29
C ASP A 62 -18.60 20.22 -2.08
N LYS A 63 -18.31 19.40 -1.07
CA LYS A 63 -17.47 19.77 0.08
C LYS A 63 -16.54 18.64 0.46
N VAL A 64 -15.27 18.96 0.69
CA VAL A 64 -14.24 17.98 1.11
C VAL A 64 -13.65 18.40 2.45
N TYR A 65 -13.68 17.47 3.41
CA TYR A 65 -13.05 17.59 4.73
C TYR A 65 -11.89 16.62 4.86
N MET A 66 -10.67 17.15 4.87
CA MET A 66 -9.48 16.37 5.21
C MET A 66 -9.16 16.47 6.70
N GLU A 67 -10.07 15.94 7.52
CA GLU A 67 -10.02 15.99 8.99
C GLU A 67 -9.87 14.58 9.58
N PRO A 68 -9.41 14.43 10.84
CA PRO A 68 -9.25 13.12 11.48
C PRO A 68 -10.53 12.27 11.44
N LEU A 69 -10.40 11.01 11.02
CA LEU A 69 -11.51 10.06 10.96
C LEU A 69 -11.76 9.40 12.33
N ASN A 70 -12.21 10.21 13.29
CA ASN A 70 -12.58 9.75 14.63
C ASN A 70 -13.97 10.28 15.04
N LEU A 71 -14.54 9.67 16.08
CA LEU A 71 -15.89 10.01 16.56
C LEU A 71 -16.07 11.51 16.84
N GLU A 72 -15.06 12.16 17.42
CA GLU A 72 -15.16 13.56 17.80
C GLU A 72 -15.28 14.48 16.57
N TYR A 73 -14.37 14.33 15.60
CA TYR A 73 -14.32 15.17 14.41
C TYR A 73 -15.50 14.91 13.48
N VAL A 74 -15.84 13.64 13.22
CA VAL A 74 -16.98 13.31 12.36
C VAL A 74 -18.30 13.78 12.98
N ALA A 75 -18.47 13.65 14.30
CA ALA A 75 -19.65 14.20 14.97
C ALA A 75 -19.72 15.74 14.89
N ARG A 76 -18.59 16.45 14.95
CA ARG A 76 -18.54 17.91 14.74
C ARG A 76 -18.94 18.28 13.31
N ILE A 77 -18.44 17.55 12.31
CA ILE A 77 -18.78 17.79 10.90
C ILE A 77 -20.28 17.53 10.66
N ILE A 78 -20.83 16.43 11.17
CA ILE A 78 -22.27 16.14 11.06
C ILE A 78 -23.12 17.26 11.68
N ARG A 79 -22.76 17.73 12.88
CA ARG A 79 -23.47 18.85 13.53
C ARG A 79 -23.36 20.18 12.78
N HIS A 80 -22.27 20.36 12.03
CA HIS A 80 -22.02 21.56 11.23
C HIS A 80 -22.75 21.51 9.89
N GLU A 81 -22.58 20.43 9.14
CA GLU A 81 -23.07 20.27 7.77
C GLU A 81 -24.55 19.89 7.71
N ARG A 82 -25.07 19.22 8.74
CA ARG A 82 -26.45 18.72 8.79
C ARG A 82 -26.81 17.91 7.53
N PRO A 83 -26.07 16.84 7.21
CA PRO A 83 -26.46 15.94 6.12
C PRO A 83 -27.77 15.23 6.46
N ASP A 84 -28.58 14.93 5.46
CA ASP A 84 -29.79 14.12 5.65
C ASP A 84 -29.43 12.65 5.85
N ALA A 85 -28.32 12.22 5.26
CA ALA A 85 -27.87 10.84 5.33
C ALA A 85 -26.35 10.68 5.31
N ILE A 86 -25.86 9.51 5.74
CA ILE A 86 -24.47 9.09 5.76
C ILE A 86 -24.28 7.78 5.01
N LEU A 87 -23.23 7.68 4.20
CA LEU A 87 -22.87 6.47 3.44
C LEU A 87 -21.52 5.94 3.92
N PRO A 88 -21.51 4.95 4.84
CA PRO A 88 -20.28 4.45 5.47
C PRO A 88 -19.64 3.25 4.75
N SER A 89 -20.37 2.58 3.86
CA SER A 89 -19.98 1.31 3.22
C SER A 89 -18.88 1.44 2.16
N LEU A 90 -18.32 2.63 1.96
CA LEU A 90 -17.28 2.93 0.98
C LEU A 90 -15.93 3.27 1.61
N GLY A 91 -15.89 3.48 2.93
CA GLY A 91 -14.69 3.87 3.68
C GLY A 91 -13.99 2.70 4.37
N GLY A 92 -14.15 1.48 3.87
CA GLY A 92 -13.61 0.27 4.50
C GLY A 92 -14.12 0.06 5.91
N GLN A 93 -13.26 -0.50 6.77
CA GLN A 93 -13.60 -0.74 8.17
C GLN A 93 -13.72 0.56 8.96
N THR A 94 -12.91 1.56 8.62
CA THR A 94 -12.96 2.89 9.25
C THR A 94 -14.35 3.50 9.14
N GLY A 95 -14.95 3.47 7.95
CA GLY A 95 -16.29 4.00 7.69
C GLY A 95 -17.38 3.33 8.52
N LEU A 96 -17.41 1.99 8.52
CA LEU A 96 -18.39 1.20 9.28
C LEU A 96 -18.25 1.43 10.80
N ASN A 97 -17.03 1.36 11.32
CA ASN A 97 -16.76 1.57 12.74
C ASN A 97 -17.23 2.95 13.21
N LEU A 98 -16.99 3.99 12.41
CA LEU A 98 -17.43 5.36 12.73
C LEU A 98 -18.95 5.48 12.72
N ALA A 99 -19.64 4.92 11.72
CA ALA A 99 -21.10 4.92 11.68
C ALA A 99 -21.70 4.24 12.92
N VAL A 100 -21.15 3.09 13.32
CA VAL A 100 -21.57 2.37 14.52
C VAL A 100 -21.32 3.20 15.78
N GLN A 101 -20.14 3.82 15.92
CA GLN A 101 -19.82 4.68 17.06
C GLN A 101 -20.72 5.91 17.14
N LEU A 102 -21.01 6.56 16.00
CA LEU A 102 -21.90 7.72 15.91
C LEU A 102 -23.34 7.36 16.27
N ALA A 103 -23.83 6.21 15.80
CA ALA A 103 -25.14 5.67 16.13
C ALA A 103 -25.25 5.36 17.64
N LYS A 104 -24.28 4.61 18.21
CA LYS A 104 -24.24 4.25 19.64
C LYS A 104 -24.11 5.48 20.54
N LYS A 105 -23.40 6.53 20.10
CA LYS A 105 -23.29 7.81 20.83
C LYS A 105 -24.55 8.67 20.70
N GLY A 106 -25.47 8.34 19.80
CA GLY A 106 -26.71 9.06 19.57
C GLY A 106 -26.59 10.29 18.68
N VAL A 107 -25.44 10.50 18.02
CA VAL A 107 -25.19 11.70 17.19
C VAL A 107 -26.06 11.69 15.93
N LEU A 108 -26.21 10.52 15.29
CA LEU A 108 -27.05 10.39 14.08
C LEU A 108 -28.51 10.72 14.41
N LYS A 109 -29.03 10.18 15.52
CA LYS A 109 -30.38 10.49 16.02
C LYS A 109 -30.53 11.96 16.46
N GLU A 110 -29.51 12.54 17.08
CA GLU A 110 -29.49 13.96 17.48
C GLU A 110 -29.60 14.89 16.26
N CYS A 111 -29.01 14.50 15.13
CA CYS A 111 -28.93 15.32 13.93
C CYS A 111 -29.89 14.90 12.81
N ASP A 112 -30.75 13.90 13.06
CA ASP A 112 -31.69 13.31 12.09
C ASP A 112 -31.00 12.79 10.81
N VAL A 113 -29.87 12.10 11.00
CA VAL A 113 -29.06 11.55 9.90
C VAL A 113 -29.35 10.07 9.73
N GLU A 114 -29.79 9.68 8.54
CA GLU A 114 -30.03 8.29 8.16
C GLU A 114 -28.76 7.58 7.67
N ILE A 115 -28.61 6.27 7.91
CA ILE A 115 -27.53 5.47 7.32
C ILE A 115 -28.02 4.88 5.99
N LEU A 116 -27.33 5.15 4.89
CA LEU A 116 -27.65 4.61 3.56
C LEU A 116 -26.91 3.31 3.25
N GLY A 117 -27.52 2.51 2.37
CA GLY A 117 -26.99 1.24 1.91
C GLY A 117 -27.12 0.16 2.98
N THR A 118 -26.02 -0.17 3.65
CA THR A 118 -26.02 -1.15 4.74
C THR A 118 -26.51 -0.50 6.04
N ASN A 119 -27.69 -0.91 6.51
CA ASN A 119 -28.25 -0.39 7.77
C ASN A 119 -27.43 -0.85 9.00
N PHE A 120 -27.62 -0.16 10.13
CA PHE A 120 -26.87 -0.42 11.38
C PHE A 120 -26.99 -1.85 11.89
N GLU A 121 -28.19 -2.45 11.85
CA GLU A 121 -28.43 -3.81 12.34
C GLU A 121 -27.70 -4.84 11.48
N ALA A 122 -27.67 -4.64 10.16
CA ALA A 122 -26.93 -5.48 9.22
C ALA A 122 -25.41 -5.40 9.45
N ILE A 123 -24.88 -4.19 9.69
CA ILE A 123 -23.45 -4.01 10.04
C ILE A 123 -23.14 -4.76 11.34
N GLU A 124 -23.94 -4.59 12.38
CA GLU A 124 -23.70 -5.22 13.68
C GLU A 124 -23.81 -6.75 13.60
N ARG A 125 -24.81 -7.29 12.89
CA ARG A 125 -24.98 -8.74 12.69
C ARG A 125 -23.87 -9.38 11.86
N ALA A 126 -23.27 -8.66 10.91
CA ALA A 126 -22.21 -9.19 10.06
C ALA A 126 -20.82 -9.10 10.73
N GLU A 127 -20.57 -8.04 11.49
CA GLU A 127 -19.26 -7.79 12.12
C GLU A 127 -19.11 -8.48 13.49
N ASP A 128 -20.21 -8.67 14.24
CA ASP A 128 -20.18 -9.42 15.48
C ASP A 128 -20.25 -10.93 15.21
N ARG A 129 -19.22 -11.66 15.65
CA ARG A 129 -19.08 -13.09 15.36
C ARG A 129 -20.21 -13.94 15.94
N GLU A 130 -20.75 -13.58 17.11
CA GLU A 130 -21.82 -14.35 17.73
C GLU A 130 -23.14 -14.10 17.01
N LEU A 131 -23.47 -12.83 16.73
CA LEU A 131 -24.65 -12.47 15.96
C LEU A 131 -24.62 -13.06 14.54
N PHE A 132 -23.43 -13.11 13.94
CA PHE A 132 -23.22 -13.71 12.64
C PHE A 132 -23.43 -15.24 12.67
N LYS A 133 -22.94 -15.91 13.71
CA LYS A 133 -23.17 -17.33 13.92
C LYS A 133 -24.66 -17.62 14.11
N GLU A 134 -25.35 -16.88 14.96
CA GLU A 134 -26.80 -16.99 15.17
C GLU A 134 -27.58 -16.78 13.87
N LEU A 135 -27.19 -15.78 13.07
CA LEU A 135 -27.72 -15.53 11.73
C LEU A 135 -27.56 -16.78 10.84
N CYS A 136 -26.35 -17.32 10.75
CA CYS A 136 -26.08 -18.48 9.91
C CYS A 136 -26.87 -19.72 10.35
N GLU A 137 -26.91 -20.00 11.65
CA GLU A 137 -27.69 -21.09 12.23
C GLU A 137 -29.19 -20.95 11.92
N SER A 138 -29.72 -19.71 11.99
CA SER A 138 -31.12 -19.42 11.65
C SER A 138 -31.46 -19.66 10.17
N LEU A 139 -30.48 -19.47 9.28
CA LEU A 139 -30.60 -19.72 7.84
C LEU A 139 -30.34 -21.17 7.43
N GLY A 140 -29.88 -22.00 8.37
CA GLY A 140 -29.39 -23.35 8.10
C GLY A 140 -28.07 -23.37 7.33
N GLU A 141 -27.30 -22.28 7.37
CA GLU A 141 -25.96 -22.18 6.77
C GLU A 141 -24.94 -22.88 7.67
N PRO A 142 -23.97 -23.62 7.11
CA PRO A 142 -22.97 -24.33 7.89
C PRO A 142 -21.98 -23.36 8.55
N VAL A 143 -22.06 -23.27 9.88
CA VAL A 143 -21.09 -22.55 10.72
C VAL A 143 -19.94 -23.46 11.12
N LEU A 144 -18.76 -22.87 11.37
CA LEU A 144 -17.64 -23.64 11.89
C LEU A 144 -17.96 -24.17 13.30
N PRO A 145 -17.87 -25.50 13.53
CA PRO A 145 -18.00 -26.05 14.87
C PRO A 145 -16.92 -25.48 15.78
N SER A 146 -17.34 -24.84 16.87
CA SER A 146 -16.44 -24.18 17.83
C SER A 146 -17.02 -24.18 19.24
N GLU A 147 -16.16 -24.26 20.24
CA GLU A 147 -16.52 -24.27 21.66
C GLU A 147 -15.45 -23.55 22.50
N ILE A 148 -15.86 -22.81 23.52
CA ILE A 148 -14.96 -22.13 24.45
C ILE A 148 -14.60 -23.09 25.58
N ALA A 149 -13.32 -23.23 25.87
CA ALA A 149 -12.80 -24.02 26.97
C ALA A 149 -11.96 -23.18 27.92
N GLU A 150 -12.18 -23.36 29.23
CA GLU A 150 -11.48 -22.65 30.30
C GLU A 150 -10.44 -23.53 31.01
N ASN A 151 -10.36 -24.80 30.65
CA ASN A 151 -9.39 -25.75 31.16
C ASN A 151 -9.10 -26.83 30.12
N LEU A 152 -8.07 -27.65 30.40
CA LEU A 152 -7.56 -28.66 29.48
C LEU A 152 -8.58 -29.80 29.22
N GLU A 153 -9.38 -30.17 30.22
CA GLU A 153 -10.34 -31.27 30.12
C GLU A 153 -11.51 -30.89 29.21
N ASP A 154 -12.09 -29.70 29.42
CA ASP A 154 -13.14 -29.14 28.58
C ASP A 154 -12.65 -28.94 27.14
N GLY A 155 -11.43 -28.43 26.97
CA GLY A 155 -10.83 -28.26 25.64
C GLY A 155 -10.65 -29.59 24.91
N LEU A 156 -10.17 -30.62 25.60
CA LEU A 156 -9.98 -31.94 24.99
C LEU A 156 -11.32 -32.59 24.62
N LYS A 157 -12.35 -32.41 25.46
CA LYS A 157 -13.70 -32.87 25.17
C LYS A 157 -14.25 -32.17 23.91
N ALA A 158 -14.16 -30.84 23.85
CA ALA A 158 -14.55 -30.04 22.69
C ALA A 158 -13.82 -30.52 21.41
N ALA A 159 -12.51 -30.71 21.48
CA ALA A 159 -11.72 -31.17 20.34
C ALA A 159 -12.13 -32.57 19.84
N LYS A 160 -12.53 -33.48 20.74
CA LYS A 160 -13.02 -34.81 20.37
C LYS A 160 -14.42 -34.78 19.77
N GLU A 161 -15.28 -33.88 20.25
CA GLU A 161 -16.63 -33.69 19.70
C GLU A 161 -16.60 -33.02 18.32
N ILE A 162 -15.75 -32.00 18.14
CA ILE A 162 -15.52 -31.31 16.86
C ILE A 162 -14.77 -32.20 15.86
N GLY A 163 -13.81 -32.99 16.36
CA GLY A 163 -12.94 -33.87 15.59
C GLY A 163 -11.72 -33.15 14.99
N PHE A 164 -10.55 -33.76 15.14
CA PHE A 164 -9.29 -33.26 14.59
C PHE A 164 -9.26 -33.20 13.04
N PRO A 165 -8.43 -32.33 12.43
CA PRO A 165 -7.63 -31.29 13.08
C PRO A 165 -8.50 -30.14 13.63
N VAL A 166 -8.03 -29.52 14.71
CA VAL A 166 -8.68 -28.35 15.35
C VAL A 166 -7.71 -27.18 15.46
N VAL A 167 -8.23 -25.97 15.58
CA VAL A 167 -7.47 -24.75 15.87
C VAL A 167 -7.79 -24.26 17.27
N LEU A 168 -6.75 -23.88 17.99
CA LEU A 168 -6.81 -23.27 19.32
C LEU A 168 -6.60 -21.76 19.19
N ARG A 169 -7.53 -20.96 19.71
CA ARG A 169 -7.43 -19.48 19.72
C ARG A 169 -7.62 -18.96 21.15
N PRO A 170 -6.54 -18.57 21.85
CA PRO A 170 -6.66 -18.00 23.18
C PRO A 170 -7.44 -16.68 23.14
N ALA A 171 -8.31 -16.48 24.11
CA ALA A 171 -9.08 -15.25 24.24
C ALA A 171 -8.15 -14.11 24.68
N PHE A 172 -8.39 -12.91 24.12
CA PHE A 172 -7.65 -11.68 24.43
C PHE A 172 -6.13 -11.75 24.19
N THR A 173 -5.67 -12.64 23.30
CA THR A 173 -4.31 -12.61 22.77
C THR A 173 -4.32 -12.06 21.34
N LEU A 174 -3.26 -11.34 20.97
CA LEU A 174 -3.14 -10.72 19.65
C LEU A 174 -2.27 -11.57 18.72
N GLY A 175 -2.55 -11.51 17.42
CA GLY A 175 -1.73 -12.13 16.38
C GLY A 175 -1.58 -13.66 16.50
N GLY A 176 -2.60 -14.35 17.02
CA GLY A 176 -2.59 -15.81 17.21
C GLY A 176 -1.65 -16.29 18.32
N THR A 177 -1.15 -15.39 19.18
CA THR A 177 -0.18 -15.72 20.23
C THR A 177 -0.76 -16.76 21.19
N GLY A 178 -0.06 -17.89 21.33
CA GLY A 178 -0.47 -19.03 22.13
C GLY A 178 -1.48 -19.97 21.46
N GLY A 179 -1.98 -19.61 20.28
CA GLY A 179 -2.85 -20.45 19.48
C GLY A 179 -2.10 -21.29 18.44
N GLY A 180 -2.85 -22.08 17.69
CA GLY A 180 -2.33 -22.84 16.55
C GLY A 180 -3.17 -24.07 16.22
N PHE A 181 -2.70 -24.85 15.26
CA PHE A 181 -3.39 -26.04 14.76
C PHE A 181 -2.87 -27.28 15.47
N ALA A 182 -3.78 -28.11 15.94
CA ALA A 182 -3.48 -29.43 16.47
C ALA A 182 -4.08 -30.47 15.51
N ASP A 183 -3.23 -31.30 14.93
CA ASP A 183 -3.64 -32.36 14.02
C ASP A 183 -4.09 -33.62 14.78
N ASP A 184 -3.69 -33.75 16.04
CA ASP A 184 -4.07 -34.85 16.92
C ASP A 184 -4.16 -34.42 18.41
N GLU A 185 -4.56 -35.39 19.24
CA GLU A 185 -4.72 -35.21 20.69
C GLU A 185 -3.39 -34.90 21.42
N GLU A 186 -2.26 -35.41 20.96
CA GLU A 186 -0.97 -35.18 21.63
C GLU A 186 -0.50 -33.74 21.42
N GLU A 187 -0.56 -33.26 20.18
CA GLU A 187 -0.28 -31.86 19.83
C GLU A 187 -1.23 -30.92 20.57
N PHE A 188 -2.54 -31.26 20.58
CA PHE A 188 -3.57 -30.48 21.25
C PHE A 188 -3.25 -30.24 22.72
N MET A 189 -2.85 -31.28 23.45
CA MET A 189 -2.61 -31.21 24.89
C MET A 189 -1.42 -30.30 25.24
N VAL A 190 -0.40 -30.26 24.39
CA VAL A 190 0.75 -29.35 24.56
C VAL A 190 0.32 -27.91 24.27
N MET A 191 -0.37 -27.70 23.15
CA MET A 191 -0.77 -26.36 22.70
C MET A 191 -1.81 -25.73 23.62
N MET A 192 -2.81 -26.48 24.07
CA MET A 192 -3.89 -25.99 24.93
C MET A 192 -3.37 -25.48 26.29
N LYS A 193 -2.36 -26.15 26.87
CA LYS A 193 -1.71 -25.68 28.11
C LYS A 193 -1.04 -24.32 27.92
N ASN A 194 -0.34 -24.15 26.80
CA ASN A 194 0.30 -22.88 26.47
C ASN A 194 -0.74 -21.79 26.17
N ALA A 195 -1.77 -22.13 25.40
CA ALA A 195 -2.90 -21.27 25.05
C ALA A 195 -3.60 -20.68 26.29
N LEU A 196 -3.96 -21.54 27.25
CA LEU A 196 -4.59 -21.14 28.51
C LEU A 196 -3.67 -20.26 29.37
N ALA A 197 -2.37 -20.56 29.41
CA ALA A 197 -1.39 -19.78 30.17
C ALA A 197 -1.18 -18.37 29.59
N LEU A 198 -1.30 -18.23 28.27
CA LEU A 198 -1.12 -16.96 27.56
C LEU A 198 -2.40 -16.13 27.51
N SER A 199 -3.59 -16.72 27.64
CA SER A 199 -4.85 -15.97 27.70
C SER A 199 -4.94 -15.16 29.01
N PRO A 200 -5.11 -13.82 28.94
CA PRO A 200 -5.30 -12.98 30.14
C PRO A 200 -6.54 -13.34 30.97
N VAL A 201 -7.54 -13.95 30.33
CA VAL A 201 -8.81 -14.39 30.95
C VAL A 201 -8.89 -15.90 31.13
N HIS A 202 -7.82 -16.63 30.80
CA HIS A 202 -7.75 -18.09 30.88
C HIS A 202 -8.82 -18.83 30.07
N GLN A 203 -9.15 -18.32 28.88
CA GLN A 203 -10.12 -18.94 27.96
C GLN A 203 -9.49 -19.20 26.59
N VAL A 204 -9.89 -20.29 25.93
CA VAL A 204 -9.43 -20.66 24.59
C VAL A 204 -10.61 -21.17 23.77
N LEU A 205 -10.79 -20.65 22.56
CA LEU A 205 -11.73 -21.18 21.59
C LEU A 205 -11.09 -22.39 20.87
N VAL A 206 -11.73 -23.55 20.97
CA VAL A 206 -11.42 -24.76 20.21
C VAL A 206 -12.36 -24.79 19.01
N GLU A 207 -11.83 -24.84 17.79
CA GLU A 207 -12.62 -24.69 16.58
C GLU A 207 -12.15 -25.68 15.50
N LYS A 208 -13.04 -26.12 14.60
CA LYS A 208 -12.67 -27.03 13.50
C LYS A 208 -11.60 -26.41 12.61
N SER A 209 -10.53 -27.13 12.29
CA SER A 209 -9.57 -26.64 11.29
C SER A 209 -10.11 -26.89 9.89
N ILE A 210 -10.27 -25.82 9.13
CA ILE A 210 -10.55 -25.80 7.68
C ILE A 210 -9.29 -25.49 6.86
N LYS A 211 -8.11 -25.54 7.47
CA LYS A 211 -6.84 -25.27 6.79
C LYS A 211 -6.67 -26.25 5.62
N GLY A 212 -6.36 -25.72 4.44
CA GLY A 212 -6.19 -26.52 3.23
C GLY A 212 -7.47 -26.76 2.43
N TYR A 213 -8.63 -26.24 2.87
CA TYR A 213 -9.85 -26.21 2.05
C TYR A 213 -9.69 -25.18 0.91
N LYS A 214 -10.52 -25.30 -0.13
CA LYS A 214 -10.60 -24.28 -1.18
C LYS A 214 -11.21 -23.02 -0.59
N GLU A 215 -10.62 -21.86 -0.86
CA GLU A 215 -11.17 -20.57 -0.43
C GLU A 215 -11.80 -19.87 -1.63
N ILE A 216 -13.11 -19.65 -1.54
CA ILE A 216 -13.96 -19.12 -2.63
C ILE A 216 -14.64 -17.85 -2.16
N GLU A 217 -14.60 -16.81 -2.97
CA GLU A 217 -15.23 -15.53 -2.68
C GLU A 217 -16.32 -15.22 -3.71
N TYR A 218 -17.41 -14.61 -3.26
CA TYR A 218 -18.45 -14.05 -4.12
C TYR A 218 -18.65 -12.57 -3.81
N GLU A 219 -18.57 -11.74 -4.85
CA GLU A 219 -19.10 -10.38 -4.82
C GLU A 219 -20.58 -10.45 -5.20
N VAL A 220 -21.44 -10.08 -4.27
CA VAL A 220 -22.89 -10.04 -4.46
C VAL A 220 -23.41 -8.63 -4.30
N MET A 221 -24.53 -8.35 -4.96
CA MET A 221 -25.21 -7.07 -4.89
C MET A 221 -26.71 -7.26 -4.74
N ARG A 222 -27.35 -6.39 -3.97
CA ARG A 222 -28.80 -6.42 -3.76
C ARG A 222 -29.39 -5.01 -3.74
N ASP A 223 -30.58 -4.84 -4.31
CA ASP A 223 -31.36 -3.60 -4.23
C ASP A 223 -32.57 -3.69 -3.26
N ALA A 224 -33.27 -2.56 -3.09
CA ALA A 224 -34.46 -2.47 -2.23
C ALA A 224 -35.67 -3.28 -2.75
N ASN A 225 -35.68 -3.69 -4.02
CA ASN A 225 -36.70 -4.56 -4.62
C ASN A 225 -36.39 -6.06 -4.42
N ASP A 226 -35.35 -6.38 -3.64
CA ASP A 226 -34.85 -7.73 -3.40
C ASP A 226 -34.28 -8.43 -4.65
N THR A 227 -34.00 -7.67 -5.71
CA THR A 227 -33.18 -8.15 -6.82
C THR A 227 -31.78 -8.36 -6.27
N ALA A 228 -31.24 -9.57 -6.37
CA ALA A 228 -29.90 -9.91 -5.91
C ALA A 228 -29.16 -10.75 -6.94
N ILE A 229 -27.89 -10.39 -7.18
CA ILE A 229 -27.04 -10.93 -8.26
C ILE A 229 -25.63 -11.20 -7.74
N THR A 230 -24.94 -12.19 -8.33
CA THR A 230 -23.49 -12.39 -8.15
C THR A 230 -22.72 -11.70 -9.28
N ILE A 231 -21.91 -10.70 -8.93
CA ILE A 231 -21.12 -9.91 -9.90
C ILE A 231 -19.87 -10.66 -10.35
N CYS A 232 -19.17 -11.28 -9.40
CA CYS A 232 -17.95 -12.00 -9.67
C CYS A 232 -17.77 -13.09 -8.62
N ASN A 233 -17.19 -14.20 -9.03
CA ASN A 233 -16.71 -15.22 -8.11
C ASN A 233 -15.21 -15.44 -8.30
N MET A 234 -14.51 -15.65 -7.20
CA MET A 234 -13.05 -15.72 -7.17
C MET A 234 -12.63 -17.01 -6.47
N GLU A 235 -11.58 -17.63 -6.99
CA GLU A 235 -10.98 -18.83 -6.41
C GLU A 235 -9.53 -18.52 -6.02
N ASN A 236 -9.22 -18.76 -4.76
CA ASN A 236 -7.87 -18.60 -4.25
C ASN A 236 -7.05 -19.84 -4.66
N ILE A 237 -5.88 -19.62 -5.27
CA ILE A 237 -4.92 -20.70 -5.55
C ILE A 237 -4.32 -21.20 -4.23
N ASP A 238 -3.95 -20.25 -3.37
CA ASP A 238 -3.52 -20.56 -2.01
C ASP A 238 -4.76 -21.00 -1.20
N PRO A 239 -4.76 -22.19 -0.58
CA PRO A 239 -5.92 -22.67 0.15
C PRO A 239 -6.06 -21.99 1.52
N VAL A 240 -7.20 -22.21 2.17
CA VAL A 240 -7.53 -21.63 3.48
C VAL A 240 -6.36 -21.78 4.46
N GLY A 241 -5.97 -20.64 5.04
CA GLY A 241 -4.81 -20.52 5.93
C GLY A 241 -3.85 -19.42 5.50
N VAL A 242 -3.95 -18.96 4.25
CA VAL A 242 -3.38 -17.71 3.75
C VAL A 242 -4.54 -16.75 3.51
N HIS A 243 -4.46 -15.53 4.05
CA HIS A 243 -5.51 -14.52 3.87
C HIS A 243 -5.71 -14.19 2.37
N THR A 244 -6.95 -14.04 1.90
CA THR A 244 -7.30 -13.73 0.50
C THR A 244 -6.50 -12.55 -0.10
N GLY A 245 -6.33 -11.49 0.70
CA GLY A 245 -5.48 -10.33 0.39
C GLY A 245 -3.99 -10.65 0.13
N ASP A 246 -3.45 -11.71 0.73
CA ASP A 246 -2.07 -12.19 0.50
C ASP A 246 -2.00 -13.34 -0.52
N SER A 247 -3.12 -13.99 -0.82
CA SER A 247 -3.21 -15.11 -1.77
C SER A 247 -3.04 -14.67 -3.23
N VAL A 248 -2.62 -15.62 -4.06
CA VAL A 248 -2.88 -15.59 -5.50
C VAL A 248 -4.33 -15.96 -5.74
N VAL A 249 -5.05 -15.12 -6.48
CA VAL A 249 -6.50 -15.27 -6.70
C VAL A 249 -6.80 -15.24 -8.19
N VAL A 250 -7.75 -16.05 -8.64
CA VAL A 250 -8.22 -16.06 -10.02
C VAL A 250 -9.72 -15.77 -10.12
N ALA A 251 -10.12 -15.12 -11.21
CA ALA A 251 -11.52 -14.93 -11.57
C ALA A 251 -11.75 -15.32 -13.05
N PRO A 252 -12.83 -16.05 -13.38
CA PRO A 252 -13.78 -16.68 -12.46
C PRO A 252 -13.16 -17.89 -11.71
N SER A 253 -13.92 -18.56 -10.84
CA SER A 253 -13.49 -19.86 -10.29
C SER A 253 -13.26 -20.89 -11.40
N GLN A 254 -12.24 -21.74 -11.24
CA GLN A 254 -11.80 -22.70 -12.25
C GLN A 254 -12.19 -24.14 -11.92
N THR A 255 -12.27 -24.51 -10.64
CA THR A 255 -12.35 -25.92 -10.23
C THR A 255 -13.70 -26.32 -9.63
N LEU A 256 -14.68 -25.42 -9.64
CA LEU A 256 -16.04 -25.70 -9.17
C LEU A 256 -16.88 -26.37 -10.25
N THR A 257 -17.54 -27.46 -9.89
CA THR A 257 -18.66 -27.98 -10.69
C THR A 257 -19.82 -26.98 -10.65
N ASN A 258 -20.69 -27.00 -11.66
CA ASN A 258 -21.89 -26.15 -11.65
C ASN A 258 -22.76 -26.35 -10.39
N LYS A 259 -22.74 -27.55 -9.79
CA LYS A 259 -23.46 -27.80 -8.55
C LYS A 259 -22.84 -27.07 -7.36
N GLU A 260 -21.51 -27.11 -7.21
CA GLU A 260 -20.80 -26.36 -6.16
C GLU A 260 -20.96 -24.86 -6.37
N TYR A 261 -20.83 -24.40 -7.61
CA TYR A 261 -21.05 -23.00 -7.98
C TYR A 261 -22.44 -22.53 -7.55
N GLN A 262 -23.51 -23.20 -7.98
CA GLN A 262 -24.89 -22.80 -7.63
C GLN A 262 -25.15 -22.92 -6.12
N MET A 263 -24.57 -23.92 -5.44
CA MET A 263 -24.68 -24.06 -3.99
C MET A 263 -24.10 -22.86 -3.23
N LEU A 264 -22.88 -22.43 -3.58
CA LEU A 264 -22.22 -21.29 -2.94
C LEU A 264 -22.89 -19.97 -3.34
N ARG A 265 -23.28 -19.82 -4.61
CA ARG A 265 -24.06 -18.69 -5.11
C ARG A 265 -25.38 -18.54 -4.36
N ASP A 266 -26.15 -19.62 -4.20
CA ASP A 266 -27.43 -19.60 -3.47
C ASP A 266 -27.25 -19.24 -1.99
N SER A 267 -26.15 -19.70 -1.36
CA SER A 267 -25.80 -19.32 0.01
C SER A 267 -25.47 -17.82 0.09
N ALA A 268 -24.59 -17.31 -0.77
CA ALA A 268 -24.22 -15.89 -0.80
C ALA A 268 -25.44 -14.97 -1.00
N LEU A 269 -26.33 -15.34 -1.93
CA LEU A 269 -27.56 -14.61 -2.21
C LEU A 269 -28.60 -14.72 -1.09
N ARG A 270 -28.58 -15.76 -0.27
CA ARG A 270 -29.45 -15.88 0.90
C ARG A 270 -28.96 -15.00 2.03
N ILE A 271 -27.65 -14.97 2.26
CA ILE A 271 -27.01 -14.18 3.31
C ILE A 271 -27.24 -12.68 3.08
N ILE A 272 -26.97 -12.17 1.87
CA ILE A 272 -27.17 -10.75 1.56
C ILE A 272 -28.64 -10.32 1.71
N ARG A 273 -29.60 -11.20 1.37
CA ARG A 273 -31.04 -10.96 1.55
C ARG A 273 -31.44 -10.89 3.02
N GLU A 274 -30.95 -11.82 3.84
CA GLU A 274 -31.26 -11.85 5.27
C GLU A 274 -30.64 -10.66 6.01
N LEU A 275 -29.43 -10.25 5.65
CA LEU A 275 -28.81 -9.02 6.14
C LEU A 275 -29.49 -7.76 5.59
N LYS A 276 -30.34 -7.88 4.55
CA LYS A 276 -31.01 -6.75 3.88
C LYS A 276 -30.03 -5.65 3.47
N ILE A 277 -28.88 -6.06 2.94
CA ILE A 277 -27.88 -5.12 2.44
C ILE A 277 -28.43 -4.51 1.14
N GLU A 278 -28.31 -3.19 1.02
CA GLU A 278 -28.60 -2.44 -0.20
C GLU A 278 -27.28 -1.91 -0.76
N GLY A 279 -26.82 -2.51 -1.85
CA GLY A 279 -25.48 -2.32 -2.42
C GLY A 279 -24.70 -3.62 -2.52
N GLY A 280 -23.38 -3.50 -2.71
CA GLY A 280 -22.46 -4.64 -2.80
C GLY A 280 -21.94 -5.14 -1.45
N CYS A 281 -21.71 -6.45 -1.34
CA CYS A 281 -20.96 -7.07 -0.26
C CYS A 281 -20.14 -8.28 -0.75
N ASN A 282 -19.11 -8.63 0.01
CA ASN A 282 -18.27 -9.81 -0.25
C ASN A 282 -18.64 -10.94 0.71
N VAL A 283 -18.72 -12.18 0.21
CA VAL A 283 -19.01 -13.39 0.99
C VAL A 283 -17.92 -14.42 0.74
N GLN A 284 -17.32 -14.97 1.81
CA GLN A 284 -16.19 -15.90 1.72
C GLN A 284 -16.55 -17.29 2.24
N PHE A 285 -16.14 -18.31 1.51
CA PHE A 285 -16.43 -19.72 1.79
C PHE A 285 -15.17 -20.56 1.83
N ALA A 286 -15.15 -21.53 2.74
CA ALA A 286 -14.23 -22.66 2.71
C ALA A 286 -14.95 -23.90 2.19
N LEU A 287 -14.57 -24.41 1.01
CA LEU A 287 -15.15 -25.61 0.42
C LEU A 287 -14.20 -26.80 0.58
N ASP A 288 -14.71 -27.91 1.12
CA ASP A 288 -13.98 -29.18 1.20
C ASP A 288 -13.69 -29.69 -0.22
N PRO A 289 -12.41 -29.91 -0.61
CA PRO A 289 -12.07 -30.39 -1.95
C PRO A 289 -12.56 -31.82 -2.24
N HIS A 290 -13.10 -32.53 -1.24
CA HIS A 290 -13.51 -33.93 -1.36
C HIS A 290 -15.01 -34.16 -1.12
N SER A 291 -15.80 -33.11 -0.86
CA SER A 291 -17.24 -33.22 -0.61
C SER A 291 -17.99 -31.92 -0.92
N PHE A 292 -19.32 -31.93 -0.77
CA PHE A 292 -20.12 -30.70 -0.86
C PHE A 292 -20.19 -29.93 0.47
N GLN A 293 -19.41 -30.33 1.48
CA GLN A 293 -19.35 -29.61 2.74
C GLN A 293 -18.62 -28.29 2.52
N TYR A 294 -19.26 -27.19 2.89
CA TYR A 294 -18.62 -25.89 2.96
C TYR A 294 -18.86 -25.26 4.32
N TYR A 295 -18.13 -24.19 4.57
CA TYR A 295 -18.34 -23.33 5.73
C TYR A 295 -18.23 -21.88 5.32
N LEU A 296 -19.04 -21.03 5.95
CA LEU A 296 -18.92 -19.59 5.80
C LEU A 296 -17.75 -19.09 6.65
N ILE A 297 -16.87 -18.28 6.05
CA ILE A 297 -15.71 -17.68 6.75
C ILE A 297 -16.13 -16.32 7.32
N GLU A 298 -16.55 -15.41 6.45
CA GLU A 298 -16.99 -14.07 6.80
C GLU A 298 -17.85 -13.43 5.71
N VAL A 299 -18.54 -12.36 6.07
CA VAL A 299 -19.26 -11.47 5.16
C VAL A 299 -18.81 -10.05 5.44
N ASN A 300 -18.37 -9.35 4.40
CA ASN A 300 -17.97 -7.96 4.51
C ASN A 300 -19.11 -7.08 3.95
N PRO A 301 -19.92 -6.40 4.79
CA PRO A 301 -21.16 -5.73 4.37
C PRO A 301 -20.90 -4.33 3.76
N ARG A 302 -19.88 -4.26 2.91
CA ARG A 302 -19.31 -3.04 2.30
C ARG A 302 -18.56 -3.40 1.02
N VAL A 303 -18.13 -2.37 0.28
CA VAL A 303 -17.09 -2.59 -0.75
C VAL A 303 -15.77 -3.01 -0.09
N SER A 304 -14.95 -3.73 -0.84
CA SER A 304 -13.70 -4.31 -0.39
C SER A 304 -12.63 -4.25 -1.48
N ARG A 305 -11.41 -4.72 -1.16
CA ARG A 305 -10.38 -4.96 -2.17
C ARG A 305 -10.86 -5.96 -3.22
N SER A 306 -11.50 -7.05 -2.78
CA SER A 306 -12.12 -8.04 -3.67
C SER A 306 -13.20 -7.41 -4.56
N SER A 307 -13.95 -6.42 -4.07
CA SER A 307 -14.92 -5.66 -4.89
C SER A 307 -14.26 -4.78 -5.94
N ALA A 308 -13.13 -4.13 -5.61
CA ALA A 308 -12.35 -3.37 -6.59
C ALA A 308 -11.76 -4.31 -7.65
N LEU A 309 -11.13 -5.41 -7.24
CA LEU A 309 -10.64 -6.46 -8.12
C LEU A 309 -11.74 -6.99 -9.04
N ALA A 310 -12.91 -7.36 -8.49
CA ALA A 310 -14.05 -7.83 -9.25
C ALA A 310 -14.59 -6.78 -10.23
N SER A 311 -14.57 -5.49 -9.86
CA SER A 311 -14.98 -4.42 -10.75
C SER A 311 -14.04 -4.31 -11.96
N LYS A 312 -12.73 -4.44 -11.75
CA LYS A 312 -11.75 -4.43 -12.84
C LYS A 312 -11.80 -5.73 -13.66
N ALA A 313 -11.97 -6.87 -13.01
CA ALA A 313 -12.04 -8.17 -13.66
C ALA A 313 -13.27 -8.29 -14.58
N SER A 314 -14.43 -7.86 -14.11
CA SER A 314 -15.68 -7.97 -14.86
C SER A 314 -15.98 -6.77 -15.76
N GLY A 315 -15.43 -5.59 -15.45
CA GLY A 315 -15.88 -4.31 -16.02
C GLY A 315 -17.13 -3.73 -15.35
N TYR A 316 -17.71 -4.42 -14.37
CA TYR A 316 -18.92 -3.98 -13.67
C TYR A 316 -18.58 -2.97 -12.55
N PRO A 317 -19.11 -1.73 -12.57
CA PRO A 317 -18.69 -0.69 -11.62
C PRO A 317 -19.40 -0.80 -10.25
N ILE A 318 -18.98 -1.75 -9.41
CA ILE A 318 -19.67 -2.11 -8.15
C ILE A 318 -19.93 -0.90 -7.24
N ALA A 319 -18.92 -0.04 -7.01
CA ALA A 319 -19.05 1.12 -6.12
C ALA A 319 -20.06 2.16 -6.66
N ARG A 320 -20.05 2.40 -7.97
CA ARG A 320 -20.99 3.31 -8.64
C ARG A 320 -22.42 2.83 -8.49
N VAL A 321 -22.66 1.54 -8.77
CA VAL A 321 -23.99 0.93 -8.67
C VAL A 321 -24.44 0.89 -7.21
N SER A 322 -23.56 0.55 -6.27
CA SER A 322 -23.86 0.55 -4.84
C SER A 322 -24.29 1.93 -4.34
N ALA A 323 -23.63 3.01 -4.79
CA ALA A 323 -24.01 4.37 -4.43
C ALA A 323 -25.41 4.74 -4.94
N LYS A 324 -25.77 4.33 -6.17
CA LYS A 324 -27.11 4.56 -6.73
C LYS A 324 -28.20 3.73 -6.04
N ILE A 325 -27.90 2.47 -5.70
CA ILE A 325 -28.80 1.64 -4.89
C ILE A 325 -29.05 2.28 -3.52
N SER A 326 -28.01 2.82 -2.89
CA SER A 326 -28.11 3.41 -1.55
C SER A 326 -29.07 4.60 -1.45
N VAL A 327 -29.43 5.20 -2.59
CA VAL A 327 -30.41 6.29 -2.70
C VAL A 327 -31.75 5.83 -3.30
N GLY A 328 -32.03 4.53 -3.26
CA GLY A 328 -33.33 3.94 -3.60
C GLY A 328 -33.49 3.51 -5.05
N MET A 329 -32.47 3.63 -5.92
CA MET A 329 -32.58 3.11 -7.29
C MET A 329 -32.52 1.57 -7.31
N HIS A 330 -33.25 0.94 -8.23
CA HIS A 330 -33.19 -0.50 -8.43
C HIS A 330 -32.18 -0.87 -9.51
N LEU A 331 -31.70 -2.12 -9.51
CA LEU A 331 -30.69 -2.61 -10.44
C LEU A 331 -31.13 -2.50 -11.91
N ASP A 332 -32.41 -2.69 -12.20
CA ASP A 332 -32.99 -2.61 -13.55
C ASP A 332 -33.07 -1.17 -14.08
N GLU A 333 -32.91 -0.17 -13.21
CA GLU A 333 -32.98 1.26 -13.55
C GLU A 333 -31.60 1.91 -13.70
N ILE A 334 -30.55 1.23 -13.25
CA ILE A 334 -29.17 1.76 -13.30
C ILE A 334 -28.56 1.30 -14.63
N PRO A 335 -28.38 2.21 -15.61
CA PRO A 335 -27.70 1.84 -16.85
C PRO A 335 -26.22 1.64 -16.58
N ILE A 336 -25.68 0.53 -17.07
CA ILE A 336 -24.26 0.38 -17.36
C ILE A 336 -24.08 0.39 -18.89
N ALA A 337 -22.85 0.19 -19.37
CA ALA A 337 -22.47 0.40 -20.77
C ALA A 337 -23.58 0.07 -21.80
N ASN A 338 -24.01 -1.20 -21.90
CA ASN A 338 -24.97 -1.63 -22.93
C ASN A 338 -26.24 -2.28 -22.35
N THR A 339 -26.29 -2.49 -21.05
CA THR A 339 -27.33 -3.22 -20.34
C THR A 339 -27.69 -2.52 -19.02
N PRO A 340 -28.86 -2.81 -18.42
CA PRO A 340 -29.10 -2.47 -17.02
C PRO A 340 -28.13 -3.23 -16.10
N ALA A 341 -27.92 -2.70 -14.89
CA ALA A 341 -27.06 -3.33 -13.88
C ALA A 341 -27.62 -4.69 -13.35
N SER A 342 -28.88 -5.03 -13.64
CA SER A 342 -29.57 -6.24 -13.18
C SER A 342 -29.19 -7.53 -13.95
N PHE A 343 -27.92 -7.89 -14.01
CA PHE A 343 -27.45 -9.15 -14.60
C PHE A 343 -26.14 -9.62 -13.95
N GLU A 344 -25.77 -10.88 -14.15
CA GLU A 344 -24.51 -11.45 -13.68
C GLU A 344 -23.47 -11.42 -14.81
N PRO A 345 -22.32 -10.73 -14.64
CA PRO A 345 -21.28 -10.68 -15.65
C PRO A 345 -20.75 -12.06 -16.05
N THR A 346 -20.38 -12.19 -17.32
CA THR A 346 -19.70 -13.38 -17.87
C THR A 346 -18.36 -12.97 -18.45
N LEU A 347 -17.31 -13.68 -18.08
CA LEU A 347 -15.94 -13.43 -18.52
C LEU A 347 -15.52 -14.54 -19.48
N ASP A 348 -14.98 -14.17 -20.64
CA ASP A 348 -14.39 -15.09 -21.63
C ASP A 348 -12.85 -15.11 -21.53
N TYR A 349 -12.32 -14.64 -20.41
CA TYR A 349 -10.90 -14.62 -20.07
C TYR A 349 -10.69 -15.02 -18.62
N VAL A 350 -9.43 -15.24 -18.24
CA VAL A 350 -8.99 -15.48 -16.87
C VAL A 350 -8.27 -14.25 -16.37
N VAL A 351 -8.62 -13.84 -15.16
CA VAL A 351 -7.94 -12.80 -14.40
C VAL A 351 -7.10 -13.46 -13.32
N THR A 352 -5.88 -12.96 -13.10
CA THR A 352 -5.03 -13.40 -12.00
C THR A 352 -4.55 -12.19 -11.21
N LYS A 353 -4.82 -12.21 -9.91
CA LYS A 353 -4.29 -11.27 -8.92
C LYS A 353 -3.14 -11.93 -8.16
N ILE A 354 -2.05 -11.19 -7.97
CA ILE A 354 -0.96 -11.58 -7.07
C ILE A 354 -0.65 -10.43 -6.13
N ALA A 355 -0.48 -10.74 -4.85
CA ALA A 355 -0.15 -9.76 -3.83
C ALA A 355 1.30 -9.25 -3.96
N ARG A 356 1.52 -7.95 -3.73
CA ARG A 356 2.84 -7.32 -3.68
C ARG A 356 3.27 -7.12 -2.22
N PHE A 357 4.33 -7.82 -1.82
CA PHE A 357 4.86 -7.81 -0.46
C PHE A 357 6.11 -6.94 -0.33
N PRO A 358 6.43 -6.36 0.85
CA PRO A 358 7.59 -5.51 1.03
C PRO A 358 8.87 -6.26 1.46
N PHE A 359 8.93 -7.60 1.33
CA PHE A 359 10.05 -8.42 1.84
C PHE A 359 11.35 -8.28 1.01
N ASP A 360 11.25 -7.79 -0.22
CA ASP A 360 12.42 -7.36 -0.99
C ASP A 360 13.14 -6.19 -0.32
N LYS A 361 12.39 -5.35 0.41
CA LYS A 361 12.92 -4.24 1.20
C LYS A 361 13.30 -4.67 2.61
N PHE A 362 12.45 -5.45 3.29
CA PHE A 362 12.66 -5.87 4.68
C PHE A 362 12.94 -7.36 4.79
N ALA A 363 14.17 -7.77 4.46
CA ALA A 363 14.56 -9.18 4.41
C ALA A 363 14.48 -9.90 5.78
N ASP A 364 14.63 -9.17 6.88
CA ASP A 364 14.51 -9.71 8.25
C ASP A 364 13.05 -9.88 8.71
N ALA A 365 12.10 -9.30 7.98
CA ALA A 365 10.68 -9.45 8.30
C ALA A 365 10.20 -10.87 7.99
N ASN A 366 9.34 -11.39 8.86
CA ASN A 366 8.80 -12.73 8.69
C ASN A 366 7.88 -12.79 7.46
N ASN A 367 8.33 -13.50 6.43
CA ASN A 367 7.64 -13.68 5.16
C ASN A 367 6.66 -14.86 5.12
N THR A 368 6.43 -15.56 6.24
CA THR A 368 5.42 -16.63 6.33
C THR A 368 4.03 -16.02 6.31
N LEU A 369 3.21 -16.39 5.33
CA LEU A 369 1.84 -15.94 5.15
C LEU A 369 0.89 -16.71 6.08
N ASN A 370 -0.12 -16.01 6.58
CA ASN A 370 -1.14 -16.56 7.46
C ASN A 370 -2.47 -15.79 7.26
N THR A 371 -3.40 -15.89 8.21
CA THR A 371 -4.69 -15.18 8.14
C THR A 371 -4.62 -13.68 8.42
N GLN A 372 -3.45 -13.12 8.75
CA GLN A 372 -3.21 -11.68 8.83
C GLN A 372 -2.45 -11.23 7.59
N MET A 373 -3.09 -10.35 6.82
CA MET A 373 -2.52 -9.76 5.62
C MET A 373 -1.21 -9.01 5.90
N LYS A 374 -0.24 -9.16 4.98
CA LYS A 374 1.08 -8.51 4.99
C LYS A 374 1.42 -7.79 3.68
N ALA A 375 0.65 -8.02 2.62
CA ALA A 375 0.85 -7.35 1.35
C ALA A 375 0.60 -5.84 1.46
N THR A 376 1.40 -5.05 0.74
CA THR A 376 1.29 -3.60 0.67
C THR A 376 0.46 -3.11 -0.52
N GLY A 377 0.23 -3.99 -1.49
CA GLY A 377 -0.58 -3.74 -2.68
C GLY A 377 -0.74 -5.03 -3.48
N GLU A 378 -1.17 -4.91 -4.73
CA GLU A 378 -1.41 -6.05 -5.61
C GLU A 378 -1.25 -5.69 -7.09
N VAL A 379 -1.07 -6.73 -7.90
CA VAL A 379 -1.14 -6.66 -9.37
C VAL A 379 -2.32 -7.47 -9.85
N MET A 380 -2.91 -7.05 -10.95
CA MET A 380 -3.85 -7.86 -11.70
C MET A 380 -3.33 -8.04 -13.13
N ALA A 381 -3.61 -9.19 -13.73
CA ALA A 381 -3.40 -9.41 -15.14
C ALA A 381 -4.55 -10.23 -15.73
N ILE A 382 -4.68 -10.14 -17.05
CA ILE A 382 -5.76 -10.76 -17.80
C ILE A 382 -5.17 -11.50 -18.99
N GLY A 383 -5.61 -12.74 -19.20
CA GLY A 383 -5.23 -13.56 -20.36
C GLY A 383 -6.36 -14.48 -20.78
N ARG A 384 -6.33 -14.99 -22.01
CA ARG A 384 -7.31 -15.96 -22.54
C ARG A 384 -7.13 -17.35 -21.96
N THR A 385 -5.98 -17.59 -21.33
CA THR A 385 -5.65 -18.83 -20.63
C THR A 385 -5.12 -18.54 -19.23
N MET A 386 -5.20 -19.53 -18.35
CA MET A 386 -4.66 -19.44 -16.99
C MET A 386 -3.14 -19.21 -17.01
N GLU A 387 -2.44 -19.90 -17.92
CA GLU A 387 -0.99 -19.78 -18.09
C GLU A 387 -0.59 -18.36 -18.50
N GLU A 388 -1.29 -17.78 -19.49
CA GLU A 388 -1.04 -16.42 -19.98
C GLU A 388 -1.29 -15.37 -18.89
N SER A 389 -2.45 -15.46 -18.23
CA SER A 389 -2.84 -14.55 -17.15
C SER A 389 -1.83 -14.59 -15.99
N LEU A 390 -1.43 -15.78 -15.56
CA LEU A 390 -0.46 -15.96 -14.49
C LEU A 390 0.91 -15.38 -14.84
N LEU A 391 1.44 -15.66 -16.04
CA LEU A 391 2.75 -15.14 -16.45
C LEU A 391 2.76 -13.62 -16.63
N LYS A 392 1.63 -13.01 -17.03
CA LYS A 392 1.42 -11.56 -17.02
C LYS A 392 1.41 -10.99 -15.61
N ALA A 393 0.72 -11.64 -14.67
CA ALA A 393 0.70 -11.22 -13.28
C ALA A 393 2.09 -11.32 -12.63
N ILE A 394 2.85 -12.39 -12.89
CA ILE A 394 4.20 -12.56 -12.31
C ILE A 394 5.15 -11.45 -12.76
N ARG A 395 5.22 -11.14 -14.06
CA ARG A 395 6.11 -10.07 -14.55
C ARG A 395 5.65 -8.66 -14.18
N SER A 396 4.42 -8.53 -13.70
CA SER A 396 3.84 -7.29 -13.20
C SER A 396 4.28 -6.94 -11.77
N LEU A 397 4.85 -7.89 -11.02
CA LEU A 397 5.10 -7.74 -9.58
C LEU A 397 6.15 -6.69 -9.20
N GLU A 398 6.94 -6.20 -10.15
CA GLU A 398 8.02 -5.24 -9.89
C GLU A 398 9.02 -5.76 -8.82
N THR A 399 9.29 -7.07 -8.84
CA THR A 399 10.30 -7.75 -7.99
C THR A 399 11.50 -8.27 -8.79
N GLY A 400 11.58 -7.95 -10.08
CA GLY A 400 12.67 -8.34 -10.98
C GLY A 400 12.48 -9.70 -11.67
N VAL A 401 11.45 -10.46 -11.31
CA VAL A 401 11.06 -11.71 -11.99
C VAL A 401 10.29 -11.41 -13.28
N CYS A 402 10.45 -12.26 -14.29
CA CYS A 402 9.76 -12.12 -15.59
C CYS A 402 9.10 -13.41 -16.08
N HIS A 403 9.15 -14.47 -15.27
CA HIS A 403 8.60 -15.80 -15.53
C HIS A 403 8.41 -16.54 -14.21
N LEU A 404 7.82 -17.75 -14.25
CA LEU A 404 7.64 -18.65 -13.10
C LEU A 404 8.98 -19.26 -12.61
N TYR A 405 10.02 -18.44 -12.48
CA TYR A 405 11.40 -18.81 -12.20
C TYR A 405 12.04 -17.80 -11.24
N SER A 406 12.78 -18.29 -10.25
CA SER A 406 13.58 -17.48 -9.34
C SER A 406 14.92 -18.16 -9.06
N LYS A 407 16.01 -17.43 -9.32
CA LYS A 407 17.39 -17.89 -9.09
C LYS A 407 17.65 -18.33 -7.65
N LYS A 408 16.87 -17.83 -6.68
CA LYS A 408 16.96 -18.20 -5.25
C LYS A 408 16.89 -19.72 -5.03
N PHE A 409 16.09 -20.43 -5.83
CA PHE A 409 15.79 -21.84 -5.62
C PHE A 409 16.64 -22.80 -6.46
N ASP A 410 17.51 -22.29 -7.34
CA ASP A 410 18.30 -23.12 -8.26
C ASP A 410 19.19 -24.14 -7.55
N THR A 411 19.69 -23.79 -6.37
CA THR A 411 20.60 -24.63 -5.58
C THR A 411 19.89 -25.50 -4.55
N TYR A 412 18.57 -25.36 -4.38
CA TYR A 412 17.82 -26.10 -3.38
C TYR A 412 17.56 -27.52 -3.87
N THR A 413 17.68 -28.49 -2.97
CA THR A 413 17.31 -29.88 -3.22
C THR A 413 15.78 -30.06 -3.16
N GLU A 414 15.28 -31.16 -3.73
CA GLU A 414 13.87 -31.52 -3.68
C GLU A 414 13.32 -31.58 -2.24
N ASP A 415 14.08 -32.17 -1.30
CA ASP A 415 13.66 -32.30 0.10
C ASP A 415 13.61 -30.94 0.82
N GLU A 416 14.56 -30.04 0.53
CA GLU A 416 14.56 -28.67 1.06
C GLU A 416 13.35 -27.88 0.55
N LEU A 417 13.04 -27.98 -0.75
CA LEU A 417 11.89 -27.31 -1.36
C LEU A 417 10.56 -27.87 -0.83
N LEU A 418 10.42 -29.20 -0.71
CA LEU A 418 9.21 -29.80 -0.13
C LEU A 418 8.99 -29.39 1.32
N LYS A 419 10.07 -29.17 2.09
CA LYS A 419 9.97 -28.61 3.44
C LYS A 419 9.59 -27.13 3.40
N TYR A 420 10.12 -26.37 2.44
CA TYR A 420 9.86 -24.95 2.26
C TYR A 420 8.39 -24.66 1.93
N ILE A 421 7.82 -25.30 0.90
CA ILE A 421 6.48 -25.02 0.39
C ILE A 421 5.34 -25.37 1.36
N LYS A 422 5.60 -26.17 2.41
CA LYS A 422 4.63 -26.47 3.48
C LYS A 422 4.19 -25.21 4.20
N ASN A 423 5.11 -24.26 4.36
CA ASN A 423 4.80 -22.94 4.88
C ASN A 423 4.45 -22.04 3.70
N GLY A 424 3.31 -21.35 3.75
CA GLY A 424 3.00 -20.29 2.78
C GLY A 424 4.03 -19.18 2.92
N THR A 425 4.80 -18.88 1.88
CA THR A 425 5.71 -17.73 1.80
C THR A 425 5.37 -16.90 0.56
N ASP A 426 5.79 -15.65 0.55
CA ASP A 426 5.60 -14.70 -0.57
C ASP A 426 6.16 -15.22 -1.91
N ASP A 427 7.21 -16.04 -1.87
CA ASP A 427 7.89 -16.61 -3.02
C ASP A 427 7.60 -18.11 -3.25
N ARG A 428 6.63 -18.68 -2.53
CA ARG A 428 6.27 -20.11 -2.58
C ARG A 428 5.99 -20.61 -3.99
N LEU A 429 5.35 -19.79 -4.81
CA LEU A 429 5.01 -20.11 -6.19
C LEU A 429 6.25 -20.49 -7.03
N PHE A 430 7.38 -19.81 -6.83
CA PHE A 430 8.63 -20.10 -7.55
C PHE A 430 9.32 -21.38 -7.04
N ALA A 431 9.23 -21.65 -5.73
CA ALA A 431 9.73 -22.90 -5.14
C ALA A 431 8.95 -24.12 -5.66
N ILE A 432 7.62 -23.99 -5.83
CA ILE A 432 6.78 -25.02 -6.45
C ILE A 432 7.23 -25.29 -7.89
N ALA A 433 7.43 -24.24 -8.69
CA ALA A 433 7.88 -24.40 -10.07
C ALA A 433 9.27 -25.06 -10.15
N GLN A 434 10.17 -24.78 -9.20
CA GLN A 434 11.45 -25.46 -9.11
C GLN A 434 11.32 -26.96 -8.82
N LEU A 435 10.39 -27.37 -7.93
CA LEU A 435 10.09 -28.80 -7.73
C LEU A 435 9.60 -29.48 -9.01
N ILE A 436 8.77 -28.78 -9.78
CA ILE A 436 8.30 -29.29 -11.07
C ILE A 436 9.48 -29.45 -12.05
N ARG A 437 10.41 -28.49 -12.10
CA ARG A 437 11.66 -28.59 -12.90
C ARG A 437 12.53 -29.78 -12.48
N LEU A 438 12.52 -30.15 -11.20
CA LEU A 438 13.20 -31.33 -10.66
C LEU A 438 12.45 -32.64 -10.93
N ASN A 439 11.32 -32.61 -11.66
CA ASN A 439 10.44 -33.75 -11.95
C ASN A 439 9.82 -34.38 -10.69
N THR A 440 9.58 -33.58 -9.63
CA THR A 440 8.84 -34.03 -8.46
C THR A 440 7.39 -34.34 -8.82
N ASP A 441 6.86 -35.45 -8.29
CA ASP A 441 5.45 -35.81 -8.44
C ASP A 441 4.54 -34.71 -7.84
N LEU A 442 3.61 -34.19 -8.66
CA LEU A 442 2.65 -33.16 -8.27
C LEU A 442 1.83 -33.56 -7.05
N ILE A 443 1.57 -34.85 -6.82
CA ILE A 443 0.85 -35.34 -5.63
C ILE A 443 1.62 -34.99 -4.34
N ARG A 444 2.95 -35.01 -4.37
CA ARG A 444 3.78 -34.62 -3.21
C ARG A 444 3.65 -33.12 -2.94
N ILE A 445 3.60 -32.31 -4.00
CA ILE A 445 3.39 -30.86 -3.92
C ILE A 445 1.99 -30.55 -3.39
N TYR A 446 0.95 -31.20 -3.93
CA TYR A 446 -0.43 -31.11 -3.44
C TYR A 446 -0.51 -31.47 -1.95
N ASN A 447 0.10 -32.57 -1.53
CA ASN A 447 0.07 -32.98 -0.13
C ASN A 447 0.72 -31.98 0.82
N ALA A 448 1.77 -31.28 0.36
CA ALA A 448 2.47 -30.26 1.13
C ALA A 448 1.73 -28.92 1.18
N THR A 449 1.02 -28.54 0.12
CA THR A 449 0.48 -27.18 -0.06
C THR A 449 -1.04 -27.09 0.02
N LYS A 450 -1.73 -28.17 -0.36
CA LYS A 450 -3.17 -28.26 -0.66
C LYS A 450 -3.66 -27.34 -1.79
N ILE A 451 -2.75 -26.78 -2.59
CA ILE A 451 -3.08 -26.08 -3.84
C ILE A 451 -3.71 -27.09 -4.79
N ASP A 452 -4.87 -26.76 -5.37
CA ASP A 452 -5.62 -27.67 -6.24
C ASP A 452 -4.76 -28.20 -7.40
N MET A 453 -4.93 -29.48 -7.72
CA MET A 453 -4.19 -30.16 -8.78
C MET A 453 -4.31 -29.47 -10.13
N PHE A 454 -5.46 -28.85 -10.43
CA PHE A 454 -5.63 -28.06 -11.64
C PHE A 454 -4.54 -26.99 -11.79
N PHE A 455 -4.31 -26.18 -10.74
CA PHE A 455 -3.30 -25.12 -10.79
C PHE A 455 -1.88 -25.66 -10.88
N LEU A 456 -1.59 -26.77 -10.17
CA LEU A 456 -0.28 -27.44 -10.25
C LEU A 456 -0.01 -27.97 -11.67
N GLU A 457 -1.02 -28.49 -12.36
CA GLU A 457 -0.92 -28.89 -13.76
C GLU A 457 -0.67 -27.68 -14.69
N LYS A 458 -1.30 -26.53 -14.43
CA LYS A 458 -1.02 -25.28 -15.17
C LYS A 458 0.41 -24.80 -14.99
N PHE A 459 0.93 -24.87 -13.76
CA PHE A 459 2.34 -24.55 -13.50
C PHE A 459 3.26 -25.53 -14.23
N LYS A 460 2.88 -26.81 -14.29
CA LYS A 460 3.61 -27.82 -15.04
C LYS A 460 3.61 -27.59 -16.54
N ASN A 461 2.49 -27.17 -17.13
CA ASN A 461 2.44 -26.81 -18.55
C ASN A 461 3.48 -25.75 -18.89
N ILE A 462 3.58 -24.71 -18.06
CA ILE A 462 4.56 -23.62 -18.22
C ILE A 462 5.98 -24.20 -18.14
N VAL A 463 6.30 -24.91 -17.06
CA VAL A 463 7.64 -25.44 -16.80
C VAL A 463 8.09 -26.45 -17.87
N ASP A 464 7.20 -27.35 -18.29
CA ASP A 464 7.52 -28.34 -19.32
C ASP A 464 7.83 -27.66 -20.66
N PHE A 465 7.11 -26.57 -20.97
CA PHE A 465 7.28 -25.84 -22.21
C PHE A 465 8.62 -25.07 -22.27
N GLU A 466 9.25 -24.76 -21.14
CA GLU A 466 10.58 -24.14 -21.08
C GLU A 466 11.62 -24.97 -21.84
N ASN A 467 11.55 -26.31 -21.74
CA ASN A 467 12.47 -27.19 -22.45
C ASN A 467 12.26 -27.13 -23.97
N VAL A 468 10.98 -27.07 -24.41
CA VAL A 468 10.65 -26.91 -25.83
C VAL A 468 11.22 -25.61 -26.38
N ILE A 469 11.07 -24.50 -25.64
CA ILE A 469 11.64 -23.20 -26.01
C ILE A 469 13.16 -23.33 -26.11
N LYS A 470 13.81 -23.86 -25.08
CA LYS A 470 15.28 -23.97 -25.01
C LYS A 470 15.88 -24.81 -26.15
N GLU A 471 15.21 -25.88 -26.57
CA GLU A 471 15.68 -26.76 -27.64
C GLU A 471 15.47 -26.19 -29.05
N ASN A 472 14.54 -25.25 -29.23
CA ASN A 472 14.13 -24.72 -30.54
C ASN A 472 14.47 -23.22 -30.70
N VAL A 473 15.76 -22.89 -30.54
CA VAL A 473 16.28 -21.53 -30.64
C VAL A 473 15.92 -20.87 -31.98
N LYS A 474 15.25 -19.70 -31.93
CA LYS A 474 14.79 -18.91 -33.09
C LYS A 474 13.78 -19.62 -34.00
N ASP A 475 13.18 -20.72 -33.57
CA ASP A 475 12.07 -21.33 -34.30
C ASP A 475 10.80 -20.48 -34.17
N ILE A 476 10.20 -20.13 -35.30
CA ILE A 476 9.09 -19.18 -35.37
C ILE A 476 7.80 -19.77 -34.79
N GLN A 477 7.59 -21.08 -34.95
CA GLN A 477 6.39 -21.72 -34.40
C GLN A 477 6.48 -21.79 -32.88
N THR A 478 7.62 -22.22 -32.36
CA THR A 478 7.92 -22.22 -30.91
C THR A 478 7.79 -20.82 -30.32
N LEU A 479 8.26 -19.77 -31.02
CA LEU A 479 8.09 -18.39 -30.59
C LEU A 479 6.61 -18.02 -30.44
N LYS A 480 5.79 -18.31 -31.46
CA LYS A 480 4.34 -18.05 -31.42
C LYS A 480 3.65 -18.78 -30.27
N ASP A 481 4.00 -20.05 -30.07
CA ASP A 481 3.40 -20.87 -29.02
C ASP A 481 3.83 -20.39 -27.62
N ALA A 482 5.08 -19.93 -27.46
CA ALA A 482 5.57 -19.28 -26.25
C ALA A 482 4.80 -17.99 -25.95
N LYS A 483 4.54 -17.17 -26.97
CA LYS A 483 3.77 -15.95 -26.81
C LYS A 483 2.30 -16.22 -26.45
N LYS A 484 1.67 -17.22 -27.07
CA LYS A 484 0.31 -17.69 -26.71
C LYS A 484 0.20 -18.19 -25.28
N MET A 485 1.26 -18.81 -24.76
CA MET A 485 1.31 -19.22 -23.35
C MET A 485 1.58 -18.04 -22.39
N GLY A 486 2.00 -16.89 -22.89
CA GLY A 486 2.31 -15.69 -22.10
C GLY A 486 3.78 -15.57 -21.66
N VAL A 487 4.69 -16.34 -22.24
CA VAL A 487 6.13 -16.27 -21.93
C VAL A 487 6.71 -14.94 -22.42
N SER A 488 7.41 -14.21 -21.55
CA SER A 488 8.01 -12.92 -21.87
C SER A 488 9.21 -13.05 -22.81
N ASP A 489 9.45 -12.01 -23.62
CA ASP A 489 10.60 -11.89 -24.51
C ASP A 489 11.90 -11.97 -23.73
N LYS A 490 11.93 -11.35 -22.53
CA LYS A 490 13.06 -11.41 -21.62
C LYS A 490 13.41 -12.85 -21.23
N TYR A 491 12.42 -13.67 -20.90
CA TYR A 491 12.67 -15.07 -20.53
C TYR A 491 13.03 -15.95 -21.72
N ILE A 492 12.39 -15.75 -22.88
CA ILE A 492 12.78 -16.39 -24.14
C ILE A 492 14.25 -16.05 -24.46
N GLY A 493 14.64 -14.80 -24.30
CA GLY A 493 16.01 -14.32 -24.48
C GLY A 493 17.00 -15.03 -23.55
N MET A 494 16.65 -15.20 -22.27
CA MET A 494 17.47 -15.98 -21.32
C MET A 494 17.69 -17.43 -21.78
N LEU A 495 16.67 -18.09 -22.33
CA LEU A 495 16.79 -19.48 -22.82
C LEU A 495 17.56 -19.58 -24.14
N TRP A 496 17.46 -18.57 -25.02
CA TRP A 496 18.10 -18.56 -26.34
C TRP A 496 19.47 -17.88 -26.38
N GLY A 497 19.91 -17.26 -25.28
CA GLY A 497 21.12 -16.45 -25.25
C GLY A 497 21.00 -15.17 -26.07
N MET A 498 19.80 -14.58 -26.11
CA MET A 498 19.47 -13.34 -26.81
C MET A 498 19.04 -12.27 -25.81
N SER A 499 19.24 -11.01 -26.16
CA SER A 499 18.66 -9.87 -25.43
C SER A 499 17.14 -9.78 -25.69
N GLU A 500 16.42 -9.14 -24.76
CA GLU A 500 14.98 -8.86 -24.89
C GLU A 500 14.66 -8.13 -26.21
N SER A 501 15.47 -7.12 -26.57
CA SER A 501 15.30 -6.36 -27.82
C SER A 501 15.51 -7.22 -29.08
N GLU A 502 16.41 -8.20 -29.05
CA GLU A 502 16.59 -9.11 -30.19
C GLU A 502 15.38 -10.04 -30.38
N VAL A 503 14.76 -10.51 -29.28
CA VAL A 503 13.52 -11.31 -29.35
C VAL A 503 12.36 -10.45 -29.85
N PHE A 504 12.22 -9.22 -29.33
CA PHE A 504 11.23 -8.25 -29.82
C PHE A 504 11.37 -8.01 -31.33
N ASN A 505 12.58 -7.77 -31.82
CA ASN A 505 12.84 -7.55 -33.24
C ASN A 505 12.52 -8.79 -34.09
N LEU A 506 12.84 -9.99 -33.60
CA LEU A 506 12.48 -11.24 -34.26
C LEU A 506 10.95 -11.40 -34.39
N ARG A 507 10.21 -11.07 -33.33
CA ARG A 507 8.73 -11.05 -33.37
C ARG A 507 8.24 -10.03 -34.39
N LYS A 508 8.78 -8.82 -34.38
CA LYS A 508 8.43 -7.73 -35.30
C LYS A 508 8.66 -8.12 -36.77
N GLU A 509 9.81 -8.70 -37.10
CA GLU A 509 10.14 -9.17 -38.44
C GLU A 509 9.17 -10.25 -38.95
N ASN A 510 8.60 -11.05 -38.05
CA ASN A 510 7.67 -12.12 -38.36
C ASN A 510 6.20 -11.75 -38.12
N ASN A 511 5.90 -10.48 -37.82
CA ASN A 511 4.57 -9.97 -37.50
C ASN A 511 3.86 -10.75 -36.37
N ILE A 512 4.59 -11.03 -35.30
CA ILE A 512 4.10 -11.72 -34.09
C ILE A 512 3.81 -10.67 -33.02
N PHE A 513 2.61 -10.13 -33.05
CA PHE A 513 2.12 -9.14 -32.09
C PHE A 513 0.85 -9.65 -31.41
N PRO A 514 0.59 -9.23 -30.16
CA PRO A 514 -0.69 -9.51 -29.55
C PRO A 514 -1.80 -8.73 -30.26
N VAL A 515 -3.01 -9.25 -30.13
CA VAL A 515 -4.25 -8.49 -30.33
C VAL A 515 -4.74 -8.00 -28.98
N TYR A 516 -5.58 -6.98 -29.00
CA TYR A 516 -6.19 -6.42 -27.79
C TYR A 516 -7.67 -6.73 -27.77
N LYS A 517 -8.10 -7.39 -26.69
CA LYS A 517 -9.48 -7.78 -26.41
C LYS A 517 -10.10 -6.80 -25.42
N MET A 518 -11.39 -6.55 -25.57
CA MET A 518 -12.16 -5.62 -24.76
C MET A 518 -12.77 -6.34 -23.54
N ILE A 519 -12.84 -5.62 -22.42
CA ILE A 519 -13.59 -6.04 -21.23
C ILE A 519 -14.99 -5.47 -21.34
N ASP A 520 -15.98 -6.33 -21.56
CA ASP A 520 -17.34 -5.95 -21.95
C ASP A 520 -18.44 -6.39 -20.98
N THR A 521 -18.09 -7.06 -19.86
CA THR A 521 -18.99 -7.65 -18.85
C THR A 521 -19.84 -8.84 -19.30
N CYS A 522 -19.87 -9.19 -20.60
CA CYS A 522 -20.87 -10.10 -21.16
C CYS A 522 -20.33 -11.14 -22.14
N ALA A 523 -18.99 -11.32 -22.22
CA ALA A 523 -18.36 -12.30 -23.09
C ALA A 523 -18.81 -12.15 -24.56
N SER A 524 -18.83 -10.91 -25.03
CA SER A 524 -19.22 -10.50 -26.39
C SER A 524 -20.65 -10.88 -26.80
N GLU A 525 -21.57 -11.10 -25.86
CA GLU A 525 -23.00 -11.24 -26.15
C GLU A 525 -23.59 -9.92 -26.71
N PHE A 526 -23.07 -8.78 -26.24
CA PHE A 526 -23.48 -7.44 -26.66
C PHE A 526 -22.27 -6.60 -27.11
N ASP A 527 -22.47 -5.76 -28.12
CA ASP A 527 -21.46 -4.79 -28.52
C ASP A 527 -21.16 -3.82 -27.37
N SER A 528 -19.88 -3.67 -27.03
CA SER A 528 -19.42 -2.69 -26.04
C SER A 528 -18.60 -1.58 -26.68
N TYR A 529 -18.77 -0.37 -26.16
CA TYR A 529 -17.99 0.81 -26.55
C TYR A 529 -16.94 1.19 -25.49
N VAL A 530 -16.84 0.43 -24.39
CA VAL A 530 -15.96 0.76 -23.27
C VAL A 530 -14.51 0.49 -23.67
N PRO A 531 -13.64 1.51 -23.73
CA PRO A 531 -12.28 1.38 -24.26
C PRO A 531 -11.32 0.80 -23.21
N TYR A 532 -11.62 -0.41 -22.74
CA TYR A 532 -10.91 -1.13 -21.69
C TYR A 532 -10.35 -2.44 -22.23
N PHE A 533 -9.02 -2.54 -22.35
CA PHE A 533 -8.35 -3.57 -23.14
C PHE A 533 -7.29 -4.35 -22.37
N TYR A 534 -7.07 -5.60 -22.80
CA TYR A 534 -5.91 -6.41 -22.42
C TYR A 534 -5.34 -7.13 -23.65
N SER A 535 -4.03 -7.42 -23.63
CA SER A 535 -3.32 -8.11 -24.70
C SER A 535 -3.48 -9.63 -24.61
N THR A 536 -3.56 -10.28 -25.77
CA THR A 536 -3.47 -11.74 -25.92
C THR A 536 -3.00 -12.12 -27.33
N TYR A 537 -2.47 -13.33 -27.53
CA TYR A 537 -2.03 -13.80 -28.85
C TYR A 537 -3.09 -14.64 -29.58
N GLU A 538 -4.25 -14.02 -29.82
CA GLU A 538 -5.34 -14.53 -30.65
C GLU A 538 -5.39 -13.85 -32.05
N GLU A 539 -6.54 -13.91 -32.74
CA GLU A 539 -6.66 -13.49 -34.15
C GLU A 539 -7.27 -12.09 -34.33
N GLU A 540 -8.34 -11.75 -33.62
CA GLU A 540 -9.09 -10.50 -33.79
C GLU A 540 -8.66 -9.43 -32.78
N ASN A 541 -8.39 -8.22 -33.26
CA ASN A 541 -8.06 -7.05 -32.46
C ASN A 541 -9.24 -6.08 -32.36
N GLU A 542 -9.66 -5.79 -31.14
CA GLU A 542 -10.83 -4.95 -30.81
C GLU A 542 -10.45 -3.52 -30.44
N SER A 543 -9.18 -3.24 -30.12
CA SER A 543 -8.74 -1.85 -29.96
C SER A 543 -8.60 -1.15 -31.32
N VAL A 544 -9.53 -0.24 -31.60
CA VAL A 544 -9.55 0.54 -32.84
C VAL A 544 -8.68 1.78 -32.70
N VAL A 545 -7.63 1.89 -33.50
CA VAL A 545 -6.74 3.05 -33.55
C VAL A 545 -7.45 4.23 -34.22
N SER A 546 -7.58 5.36 -33.52
CA SER A 546 -8.23 6.56 -34.06
C SER A 546 -7.24 7.45 -34.84
N ASP A 547 -7.77 8.42 -35.61
CA ASP A 547 -6.95 9.43 -36.31
C ASP A 547 -6.50 10.59 -35.39
N LYS A 548 -6.93 10.61 -34.12
CA LYS A 548 -6.52 11.65 -33.17
C LYS A 548 -5.03 11.51 -32.83
N LYS A 549 -4.42 12.63 -32.44
CA LYS A 549 -3.08 12.63 -31.84
C LYS A 549 -3.19 12.04 -30.44
N LYS A 550 -2.33 11.05 -30.15
CA LYS A 550 -2.39 10.26 -28.92
C LYS A 550 -1.22 10.56 -28.02
N ILE A 551 -1.46 10.64 -26.73
CA ILE A 551 -0.42 10.69 -25.71
C ILE A 551 -0.64 9.53 -24.76
N ILE A 552 0.40 8.72 -24.56
CA ILE A 552 0.38 7.63 -23.59
C ILE A 552 0.95 8.13 -22.26
N VAL A 553 0.30 7.80 -21.14
CA VAL A 553 0.85 7.96 -19.80
C VAL A 553 1.08 6.57 -19.22
N LEU A 554 2.30 6.32 -18.75
CA LEU A 554 2.60 5.10 -18.00
C LEU A 554 2.20 5.30 -16.54
N GLY A 555 1.37 4.41 -16.02
CA GLY A 555 0.93 4.43 -14.64
C GLY A 555 2.01 3.97 -13.65
N SER A 556 1.61 3.80 -12.40
CA SER A 556 2.52 3.48 -11.30
C SER A 556 2.77 1.99 -11.07
N GLY A 557 2.01 1.10 -11.68
CA GLY A 557 2.08 -0.32 -11.33
C GLY A 557 1.61 -0.59 -9.88
N PRO A 558 1.98 -1.74 -9.29
CA PRO A 558 1.52 -2.11 -7.96
C PRO A 558 2.01 -1.15 -6.87
N ILE A 559 1.14 -0.89 -5.90
CA ILE A 559 1.50 -0.12 -4.70
C ILE A 559 2.51 -0.91 -3.86
N ARG A 560 3.55 -0.21 -3.42
CA ARG A 560 4.58 -0.70 -2.49
C ARG A 560 5.14 0.46 -1.66
N ILE A 561 5.84 0.15 -0.58
CA ILE A 561 6.46 1.18 0.26
C ILE A 561 7.44 2.03 -0.56
N GLY A 562 7.17 3.33 -0.64
CA GLY A 562 7.90 4.31 -1.46
C GLY A 562 7.28 4.62 -2.83
N GLN A 563 6.30 3.83 -3.27
CA GLN A 563 5.57 3.99 -4.54
C GLN A 563 4.08 3.69 -4.31
N GLY A 564 3.34 4.70 -3.83
CA GLY A 564 1.94 4.58 -3.45
C GLY A 564 0.97 5.32 -4.38
N VAL A 565 -0.21 5.63 -3.84
CA VAL A 565 -1.32 6.30 -4.54
C VAL A 565 -0.98 7.71 -5.02
N GLU A 566 0.10 8.31 -4.50
CA GLU A 566 0.55 9.66 -4.87
C GLU A 566 0.96 9.75 -6.36
N PHE A 567 1.46 8.66 -6.92
CA PHE A 567 1.80 8.55 -8.34
C PHE A 567 0.57 8.25 -9.21
N ASP A 568 -0.41 7.54 -8.66
CA ASP A 568 -1.71 7.35 -9.31
C ASP A 568 -2.43 8.68 -9.46
N TYR A 569 -2.44 9.50 -8.40
CA TYR A 569 -2.94 10.88 -8.41
C TYR A 569 -2.35 11.69 -9.57
N SER A 570 -1.02 11.70 -9.67
CA SER A 570 -0.31 12.41 -10.73
C SER A 570 -0.69 11.92 -12.13
N THR A 571 -0.85 10.60 -12.28
CA THR A 571 -1.22 9.94 -13.53
C THR A 571 -2.65 10.30 -13.96
N VAL A 572 -3.61 10.27 -13.05
CA VAL A 572 -5.01 10.63 -13.30
C VAL A 572 -5.14 12.08 -13.76
N HIS A 573 -4.50 13.02 -13.04
CA HIS A 573 -4.49 14.43 -13.44
C HIS A 573 -3.84 14.66 -14.81
N ALA A 574 -2.78 13.89 -15.14
CA ALA A 574 -2.15 13.98 -16.45
C ALA A 574 -3.12 13.58 -17.56
N ILE A 575 -3.81 12.45 -17.39
CA ILE A 575 -4.80 11.96 -18.35
C ILE A 575 -5.90 13.01 -18.58
N TRP A 576 -6.47 13.57 -17.51
CA TRP A 576 -7.50 14.62 -17.64
C TRP A 576 -6.97 15.85 -18.38
N SER A 577 -5.76 16.30 -18.05
CA SER A 577 -5.12 17.45 -18.68
C SER A 577 -4.83 17.24 -20.17
N ILE A 578 -4.44 16.02 -20.55
CA ILE A 578 -4.22 15.62 -21.95
C ILE A 578 -5.53 15.65 -22.75
N ARG A 579 -6.62 15.14 -22.15
CA ARG A 579 -7.96 15.16 -22.75
C ARG A 579 -8.45 16.59 -22.96
N GLU A 580 -8.27 17.46 -21.96
CA GLU A 580 -8.60 18.88 -22.04
C GLU A 580 -7.81 19.61 -23.14
N ALA A 581 -6.55 19.22 -23.35
CA ALA A 581 -5.72 19.73 -24.44
C ALA A 581 -6.11 19.18 -25.84
N GLY A 582 -7.13 18.32 -25.92
CA GLY A 582 -7.70 17.82 -27.17
C GLY A 582 -6.97 16.61 -27.78
N TYR A 583 -6.07 15.98 -27.02
CA TYR A 583 -5.43 14.73 -27.41
C TYR A 583 -6.30 13.53 -26.98
N GLU A 584 -6.09 12.40 -27.64
CA GLU A 584 -6.56 11.11 -27.12
C GLU A 584 -5.59 10.64 -26.04
N ALA A 585 -6.07 10.56 -24.79
CA ALA A 585 -5.29 10.19 -23.64
C ALA A 585 -5.39 8.69 -23.38
N ILE A 586 -4.25 8.00 -23.46
CA ILE A 586 -4.15 6.56 -23.28
C ILE A 586 -3.36 6.29 -22.01
N ILE A 587 -3.83 5.34 -21.20
CA ILE A 587 -3.11 4.87 -20.02
C ILE A 587 -2.74 3.40 -20.14
N ILE A 588 -1.52 3.08 -19.70
CA ILE A 588 -1.05 1.71 -19.47
C ILE A 588 -0.79 1.55 -17.97
N ASN A 589 -1.53 0.68 -17.29
CA ASN A 589 -1.34 0.37 -15.87
C ASN A 589 -2.00 -0.97 -15.53
N ASN A 590 -1.62 -1.60 -14.41
CA ASN A 590 -2.09 -2.94 -14.03
C ASN A 590 -2.44 -3.09 -12.54
N ASN A 591 -2.59 -1.96 -11.83
CA ASN A 591 -3.00 -1.97 -10.43
C ASN A 591 -4.54 -1.92 -10.31
N PRO A 592 -5.20 -2.97 -9.80
CA PRO A 592 -6.65 -3.03 -9.73
C PRO A 592 -7.27 -2.08 -8.69
N GLU A 593 -6.48 -1.61 -7.72
CA GLU A 593 -6.96 -0.76 -6.62
C GLU A 593 -7.13 0.72 -7.03
N THR A 594 -6.68 1.10 -8.22
CA THR A 594 -6.44 2.51 -8.58
C THR A 594 -7.56 3.16 -9.41
N VAL A 595 -7.62 4.50 -9.35
CA VAL A 595 -8.51 5.33 -10.17
C VAL A 595 -8.00 5.42 -11.61
N SER A 596 -6.68 5.35 -11.81
CA SER A 596 -6.11 5.38 -13.15
C SER A 596 -6.52 4.18 -14.01
N THR A 597 -6.76 3.02 -13.40
CA THR A 597 -7.31 1.83 -14.08
C THR A 597 -8.84 1.80 -14.10
N ASP A 598 -9.50 2.92 -13.86
CA ASP A 598 -10.91 3.10 -14.17
C ASP A 598 -11.07 3.47 -15.65
N TYR A 599 -11.90 2.73 -16.37
CA TYR A 599 -12.11 2.95 -17.81
C TYR A 599 -12.73 4.33 -18.11
N THR A 600 -13.33 5.00 -17.13
CA THR A 600 -13.89 6.35 -17.28
C THR A 600 -12.83 7.47 -17.21
N THR A 601 -11.64 7.15 -16.70
CA THR A 601 -10.56 8.12 -16.50
C THR A 601 -9.92 8.56 -17.82
N SER A 602 -9.67 7.62 -18.74
CA SER A 602 -8.94 7.82 -19.99
C SER A 602 -9.82 7.63 -21.23
N ASP A 603 -9.32 8.01 -22.41
CA ASP A 603 -9.99 7.64 -23.67
C ASP A 603 -9.74 6.18 -24.05
N LYS A 604 -8.61 5.61 -23.61
CA LYS A 604 -8.32 4.16 -23.66
C LYS A 604 -7.48 3.71 -22.48
N LEU A 605 -7.88 2.61 -21.88
CA LEU A 605 -7.17 1.91 -20.81
C LEU A 605 -6.63 0.57 -21.32
N TYR A 606 -5.32 0.41 -21.24
CA TYR A 606 -4.64 -0.86 -21.43
C TYR A 606 -4.24 -1.44 -20.07
N PHE A 607 -4.90 -2.50 -19.65
CA PHE A 607 -4.61 -3.21 -18.40
C PHE A 607 -3.43 -4.18 -18.58
N GLU A 608 -2.24 -3.62 -18.75
CA GLU A 608 -1.05 -4.37 -19.18
C GLU A 608 0.11 -4.22 -18.20
N PRO A 609 1.00 -5.24 -18.11
CA PRO A 609 2.22 -5.12 -17.34
C PRO A 609 3.07 -3.92 -17.80
N LEU A 610 3.71 -3.26 -16.86
CA LEU A 610 4.64 -2.17 -17.14
C LEU A 610 6.04 -2.72 -17.43
N THR A 611 6.18 -3.46 -18.53
CA THR A 611 7.45 -3.96 -19.03
C THR A 611 7.79 -3.34 -20.39
N VAL A 612 9.05 -3.43 -20.81
CA VAL A 612 9.48 -2.93 -22.14
C VAL A 612 8.69 -3.62 -23.24
N GLU A 613 8.55 -4.94 -23.16
CA GLU A 613 7.78 -5.72 -24.13
C GLU A 613 6.32 -5.25 -24.25
N ASP A 614 5.61 -5.23 -23.12
CA ASP A 614 4.16 -5.01 -23.09
C ASP A 614 3.82 -3.56 -23.49
N VAL A 615 4.62 -2.59 -23.03
CA VAL A 615 4.50 -1.18 -23.42
C VAL A 615 4.80 -1.00 -24.92
N MET A 616 5.85 -1.64 -25.45
CA MET A 616 6.17 -1.56 -26.88
C MET A 616 5.08 -2.18 -27.77
N ASN A 617 4.37 -3.20 -27.30
CA ASN A 617 3.23 -3.76 -28.04
C ASN A 617 2.12 -2.71 -28.19
N VAL A 618 1.80 -1.96 -27.13
CA VAL A 618 0.77 -0.89 -27.18
C VAL A 618 1.23 0.26 -28.08
N ILE A 619 2.50 0.68 -27.95
CA ILE A 619 3.10 1.73 -28.79
C ILE A 619 3.05 1.36 -30.27
N THR A 620 3.37 0.10 -30.59
CA THR A 620 3.37 -0.40 -31.97
C THR A 620 1.98 -0.35 -32.58
N LEU A 621 0.93 -0.62 -31.79
CA LEU A 621 -0.46 -0.51 -32.23
C LEU A 621 -0.90 0.96 -32.36
N GLU A 622 -0.77 1.75 -31.30
CA GLU A 622 -1.38 3.08 -31.21
C GLU A 622 -0.61 4.17 -31.95
N ASN A 623 0.70 3.98 -32.14
CA ASN A 623 1.61 4.93 -32.77
C ASN A 623 1.45 6.37 -32.17
N PRO A 624 1.75 6.54 -30.88
CA PRO A 624 1.49 7.78 -30.16
C PRO A 624 2.41 8.92 -30.61
N LEU A 625 1.95 10.16 -30.42
CA LEU A 625 2.78 11.36 -30.62
C LEU A 625 3.87 11.48 -29.55
N GLY A 626 3.57 11.03 -28.33
CA GLY A 626 4.50 11.10 -27.21
C GLY A 626 4.07 10.22 -26.04
N ILE A 627 5.03 9.90 -25.17
CA ILE A 627 4.83 9.12 -23.96
C ILE A 627 5.34 9.88 -22.74
N VAL A 628 4.53 9.93 -21.70
CA VAL A 628 4.84 10.53 -20.41
C VAL A 628 5.27 9.43 -19.44
N VAL A 629 6.52 9.50 -18.98
CA VAL A 629 7.13 8.55 -18.03
C VAL A 629 7.38 9.16 -16.65
N SER A 630 7.37 10.50 -16.55
CA SER A 630 7.79 11.24 -15.36
C SER A 630 6.71 11.38 -14.28
N LEU A 631 5.51 10.86 -14.49
CA LEU A 631 4.38 11.00 -13.56
C LEU A 631 3.96 9.68 -12.88
N GLY A 632 4.36 8.53 -13.44
CA GLY A 632 4.06 7.18 -12.93
C GLY A 632 5.05 6.64 -11.88
N GLY A 633 5.86 7.50 -11.26
CA GLY A 633 6.85 7.05 -10.28
C GLY A 633 7.99 6.23 -10.89
N GLN A 634 8.65 5.38 -10.09
CA GLN A 634 9.88 4.74 -10.55
C GLN A 634 9.66 3.70 -11.64
N THR A 635 8.60 2.90 -11.57
CA THR A 635 8.35 1.87 -12.58
C THR A 635 8.30 2.48 -13.99
N ALA A 636 7.62 3.62 -14.15
CA ALA A 636 7.60 4.34 -15.42
C ALA A 636 8.98 4.94 -15.80
N ILE A 637 9.71 5.54 -14.85
CA ILE A 637 11.05 6.10 -15.11
C ILE A 637 12.05 5.03 -15.53
N ASN A 638 12.05 3.86 -14.90
CA ASN A 638 12.98 2.77 -15.24
C ASN A 638 12.77 2.23 -16.67
N LEU A 639 11.59 2.43 -17.25
CA LEU A 639 11.30 2.07 -18.63
C LEU A 639 11.80 3.12 -19.63
N ALA A 640 12.11 4.35 -19.21
CA ALA A 640 12.47 5.44 -20.12
C ALA A 640 13.73 5.12 -20.96
N PRO A 641 14.89 4.72 -20.38
CA PRO A 641 16.07 4.41 -21.18
C PRO A 641 15.88 3.27 -22.21
N PRO A 642 15.33 2.09 -21.85
CA PRO A 642 15.15 1.02 -22.83
C PRO A 642 14.09 1.35 -23.90
N LEU A 643 13.07 2.14 -23.59
CA LEU A 643 12.08 2.59 -24.58
C LEU A 643 12.69 3.61 -25.55
N ASP A 644 13.47 4.58 -25.06
CA ASP A 644 14.18 5.55 -25.92
C ASP A 644 15.16 4.86 -26.89
N ALA A 645 15.87 3.85 -26.41
CA ALA A 645 16.75 3.01 -27.24
C ALA A 645 16.01 2.28 -28.38
N LEU A 646 14.68 2.07 -28.25
CA LEU A 646 13.81 1.49 -29.27
C LEU A 646 13.13 2.56 -30.15
N GLY A 647 13.46 3.83 -29.98
CA GLY A 647 12.97 4.95 -30.77
C GLY A 647 11.61 5.50 -30.33
N VAL A 648 11.22 5.26 -29.08
CA VAL A 648 9.96 5.75 -28.51
C VAL A 648 10.03 7.27 -28.26
N PRO A 649 9.01 8.06 -28.66
CA PRO A 649 9.00 9.50 -28.43
C PRO A 649 8.66 9.84 -26.97
N ILE A 650 9.66 9.90 -26.10
CA ILE A 650 9.46 10.38 -24.72
C ILE A 650 9.30 11.90 -24.73
N ILE A 651 8.24 12.41 -24.09
CA ILE A 651 7.95 13.85 -23.96
C ILE A 651 8.03 14.29 -22.50
N GLY A 652 8.34 15.57 -22.29
CA GLY A 652 8.71 16.09 -20.97
C GLY A 652 10.21 15.96 -20.75
N THR A 653 10.61 15.69 -19.50
CA THR A 653 12.01 15.45 -19.13
C THR A 653 12.55 14.23 -19.89
N ASP A 654 13.58 14.45 -20.72
CA ASP A 654 14.17 13.42 -21.57
C ASP A 654 15.10 12.45 -20.80
N VAL A 655 15.54 11.38 -21.47
CA VAL A 655 16.40 10.35 -20.87
C VAL A 655 17.76 10.92 -20.45
N GLU A 656 18.31 11.89 -21.20
CA GLU A 656 19.57 12.53 -20.82
C GLU A 656 19.43 13.37 -19.54
N ALA A 657 18.31 14.06 -19.36
CA ALA A 657 17.99 14.81 -18.15
C ALA A 657 17.73 13.90 -16.97
N ILE A 658 17.06 12.76 -17.20
CA ILE A 658 16.89 11.71 -16.18
C ILE A 658 18.26 11.18 -15.74
N ASP A 659 19.15 10.83 -16.67
CA ASP A 659 20.53 10.41 -16.35
C ASP A 659 21.30 11.52 -15.61
N ARG A 660 21.21 12.78 -16.05
CA ARG A 660 21.87 13.91 -15.36
C ARG A 660 21.45 14.07 -13.90
N ALA A 661 20.25 13.63 -13.53
CA ALA A 661 19.75 13.72 -12.16
C ALA A 661 19.96 12.44 -11.35
N GLU A 662 19.69 11.26 -11.92
CA GLU A 662 19.76 9.97 -11.20
C GLU A 662 21.16 9.35 -11.21
N ASN A 663 21.99 9.63 -12.24
CA ASN A 663 23.37 9.17 -12.30
C ASN A 663 24.27 10.10 -11.48
N ARG A 664 24.95 9.54 -10.49
CA ARG A 664 25.79 10.30 -9.56
C ARG A 664 26.90 11.07 -10.27
N ASP A 665 27.64 10.46 -11.18
CA ASP A 665 28.77 11.12 -11.86
C ASP A 665 28.29 12.28 -12.74
N SER A 666 27.14 12.10 -13.39
CA SER A 666 26.50 13.16 -14.18
C SER A 666 25.98 14.28 -13.28
N PHE A 667 25.35 13.93 -12.15
CA PHE A 667 24.82 14.87 -11.18
C PHE A 667 25.92 15.70 -10.50
N GLU A 668 27.02 15.07 -10.09
CA GLU A 668 28.16 15.77 -9.47
C GLU A 668 28.75 16.83 -10.41
N LYS A 669 28.89 16.52 -11.71
CA LYS A 669 29.34 17.49 -12.72
C LYS A 669 28.38 18.68 -12.86
N VAL A 670 27.08 18.43 -12.81
CA VAL A 670 26.07 19.51 -12.81
C VAL A 670 26.25 20.38 -11.57
N MET A 671 26.33 19.78 -10.38
CA MET A 671 26.52 20.47 -9.11
C MET A 671 27.79 21.33 -9.08
N GLU A 672 28.93 20.77 -9.52
CA GLU A 672 30.21 21.47 -9.63
C GLU A 672 30.14 22.64 -10.61
N SER A 673 29.52 22.44 -11.79
CA SER A 673 29.39 23.48 -12.81
C SER A 673 28.55 24.67 -12.32
N LEU A 674 27.58 24.42 -11.44
CA LEU A 674 26.73 25.44 -10.83
C LEU A 674 27.31 26.02 -9.54
N GLY A 675 28.38 25.43 -8.99
CA GLY A 675 28.92 25.80 -7.69
C GLY A 675 27.92 25.63 -6.54
N ILE A 676 27.03 24.62 -6.64
CA ILE A 676 26.05 24.31 -5.60
C ILE A 676 26.68 23.31 -4.61
N PRO A 677 26.64 23.56 -3.28
CA PRO A 677 27.18 22.64 -2.29
C PRO A 677 26.44 21.30 -2.27
N GLN A 678 27.21 20.22 -2.13
CA GLN A 678 26.71 18.87 -1.85
C GLN A 678 27.52 18.24 -0.70
N PRO A 679 26.97 17.24 0.01
CA PRO A 679 27.75 16.43 0.93
C PRO A 679 28.98 15.84 0.21
N LYS A 680 30.14 15.87 0.88
CA LYS A 680 31.36 15.25 0.35
C LYS A 680 31.22 13.74 0.41
N GLY A 681 31.42 13.06 -0.71
CA GLY A 681 31.32 11.60 -0.78
C GLY A 681 32.12 11.01 -1.93
N LEU A 682 32.35 9.70 -1.89
CA LEU A 682 32.96 8.93 -2.97
C LEU A 682 32.28 7.56 -3.09
N ALA A 683 32.19 7.08 -4.33
CA ALA A 683 31.81 5.71 -4.63
C ALA A 683 32.99 4.77 -4.37
N VAL A 684 32.72 3.65 -3.70
CA VAL A 684 33.71 2.63 -3.35
C VAL A 684 33.21 1.25 -3.75
N THR A 685 34.10 0.40 -4.23
CA THR A 685 33.76 -0.97 -4.66
C THR A 685 34.34 -2.05 -3.76
N ASP A 686 35.22 -1.68 -2.83
CA ASP A 686 35.80 -2.60 -1.85
C ASP A 686 35.82 -2.01 -0.44
N ILE A 687 35.92 -2.92 0.54
CA ILE A 687 35.82 -2.59 1.96
C ILE A 687 36.95 -1.65 2.41
N GLU A 688 38.19 -1.89 1.97
CA GLU A 688 39.36 -1.11 2.42
C GLU A 688 39.35 0.30 1.82
N GLU A 689 38.93 0.42 0.56
CA GLU A 689 38.67 1.71 -0.05
C GLU A 689 37.57 2.48 0.70
N GLY A 690 36.46 1.83 1.03
CA GLY A 690 35.38 2.41 1.84
C GLY A 690 35.86 2.97 3.18
N VAL A 691 36.67 2.20 3.91
CA VAL A 691 37.24 2.62 5.20
C VAL A 691 38.18 3.82 5.04
N ARG A 692 39.04 3.81 4.01
CA ARG A 692 39.95 4.92 3.71
C ARG A 692 39.19 6.19 3.36
N VAL A 693 38.16 6.08 2.53
CA VAL A 693 37.28 7.20 2.14
C VAL A 693 36.55 7.76 3.36
N ALA A 694 35.95 6.91 4.19
CA ALA A 694 35.27 7.34 5.41
C ALA A 694 36.20 8.05 6.40
N ALA A 695 37.45 7.58 6.54
CA ALA A 695 38.45 8.25 7.37
C ALA A 695 38.85 9.64 6.83
N GLN A 696 38.90 9.80 5.51
CA GLN A 696 39.20 11.08 4.86
C GLN A 696 38.03 12.08 4.98
N ILE A 697 36.79 11.59 4.83
CA ILE A 697 35.57 12.39 4.98
C ILE A 697 35.30 12.74 6.44
N GLY A 698 35.60 11.81 7.35
CA GLY A 698 35.39 11.88 8.79
C GLY A 698 34.01 11.37 9.21
N TYR A 699 33.98 10.52 10.23
CA TYR A 699 32.74 9.97 10.82
C TYR A 699 31.90 11.04 11.56
N PRO A 700 30.58 10.80 11.75
CA PRO A 700 29.78 9.76 11.09
C PRO A 700 29.66 9.99 9.57
N VAL A 701 29.44 8.89 8.84
CA VAL A 701 29.22 8.84 7.40
C VAL A 701 27.87 8.18 7.09
N LEU A 702 27.24 8.57 5.99
CA LEU A 702 26.07 7.91 5.44
C LEU A 702 26.54 6.95 4.35
N VAL A 703 26.14 5.68 4.45
CA VAL A 703 26.46 4.66 3.46
C VAL A 703 25.20 4.20 2.73
N ARG A 704 25.28 4.07 1.41
CA ARG A 704 24.14 3.70 0.58
C ARG A 704 24.55 2.96 -0.70
N PRO A 705 23.77 1.98 -1.17
CA PRO A 705 23.96 1.41 -2.51
C PRO A 705 23.62 2.43 -3.60
N SER A 706 24.20 2.25 -4.79
CA SER A 706 23.81 3.04 -5.98
C SER A 706 22.47 2.54 -6.57
N PHE A 707 21.68 3.43 -7.18
CA PHE A 707 20.41 3.10 -7.89
C PHE A 707 19.29 2.45 -7.05
N VAL A 708 19.01 2.99 -5.85
CA VAL A 708 17.92 2.49 -4.97
C VAL A 708 16.94 3.59 -4.57
N LEU A 709 15.67 3.19 -4.33
CA LEU A 709 14.61 4.07 -3.83
C LEU A 709 14.26 3.83 -2.39
N GLY A 710 13.65 4.85 -1.78
CA GLY A 710 13.11 4.77 -0.43
C GLY A 710 14.20 4.49 0.61
N GLY A 711 15.44 4.87 0.28
CA GLY A 711 16.64 4.65 1.08
C GLY A 711 16.99 3.20 1.38
N ARG A 712 16.73 2.27 0.45
CA ARG A 712 16.99 0.84 0.66
C ARG A 712 18.44 0.58 1.08
N ALA A 713 18.61 -0.15 2.17
CA ALA A 713 19.90 -0.47 2.78
C ALA A 713 20.79 0.75 3.10
N MET A 714 20.21 1.94 3.29
CA MET A 714 20.95 3.13 3.72
C MET A 714 21.17 3.11 5.24
N GLN A 715 22.41 3.37 5.68
CA GLN A 715 22.76 3.38 7.11
C GLN A 715 23.66 4.55 7.48
N ILE A 716 23.47 5.08 8.70
CA ILE A 716 24.40 6.04 9.29
C ILE A 716 25.41 5.26 10.12
N VAL A 717 26.69 5.42 9.79
CA VAL A 717 27.78 4.68 10.39
C VAL A 717 28.67 5.65 11.16
N ALA A 718 28.87 5.37 12.45
CA ALA A 718 29.57 6.27 13.36
C ALA A 718 31.07 5.94 13.54
N ASN A 719 31.53 4.76 13.14
CA ASN A 719 32.92 4.34 13.30
C ASN A 719 33.33 3.27 12.26
N GLU A 720 34.62 2.95 12.21
CA GLU A 720 35.20 2.00 11.25
C GLU A 720 34.67 0.56 11.42
N GLU A 721 34.47 0.09 12.64
CA GLU A 721 34.02 -1.28 12.91
C GLU A 721 32.62 -1.51 12.31
N SER A 722 31.69 -0.58 12.57
CA SER A 722 30.35 -0.59 11.99
C SER A 722 30.38 -0.46 10.46
N LEU A 723 31.31 0.32 9.89
CA LEU A 723 31.46 0.46 8.44
C LEU A 723 31.86 -0.86 7.78
N ARG A 724 32.84 -1.55 8.37
CA ARG A 724 33.31 -2.84 7.86
C ARG A 724 32.20 -3.88 7.88
N HIS A 725 31.41 -3.91 8.96
CA HIS A 725 30.26 -4.80 9.05
C HIS A 725 29.24 -4.51 7.94
N TYR A 726 28.86 -3.24 7.76
CA TYR A 726 27.94 -2.84 6.69
C TYR A 726 28.46 -3.23 5.30
N LEU A 727 29.72 -2.91 4.98
CA LEU A 727 30.27 -3.18 3.65
C LEU A 727 30.41 -4.69 3.38
N GLN A 728 30.67 -5.52 4.39
CA GLN A 728 30.66 -6.98 4.24
C GLN A 728 29.28 -7.47 3.81
N THR A 729 28.22 -7.03 4.48
CA THR A 729 26.85 -7.42 4.14
C THR A 729 26.38 -6.84 2.81
N ALA A 730 26.72 -5.57 2.51
CA ALA A 730 26.29 -4.89 1.30
C ALA A 730 26.98 -5.43 0.03
N VAL A 731 28.27 -5.74 0.09
CA VAL A 731 29.05 -6.25 -1.05
C VAL A 731 28.66 -7.69 -1.41
N GLU A 732 28.23 -8.50 -0.43
CA GLU A 732 27.72 -9.86 -0.68
C GLU A 732 26.39 -9.86 -1.47
N ILE A 733 25.59 -8.78 -1.37
CA ILE A 733 24.28 -8.67 -2.03
C ILE A 733 24.44 -8.30 -3.52
N ASN A 734 25.47 -7.55 -3.91
CA ASN A 734 25.68 -7.17 -5.32
C ASN A 734 27.13 -6.79 -5.63
N THR A 735 27.92 -7.72 -6.17
CA THR A 735 29.36 -7.50 -6.45
C THR A 735 29.66 -6.50 -7.57
N GLU A 736 28.66 -6.09 -8.37
CA GLU A 736 28.84 -5.21 -9.54
C GLU A 736 28.45 -3.74 -9.29
N GLN A 737 27.85 -3.40 -8.14
CA GLN A 737 27.38 -2.04 -7.87
C GLN A 737 28.19 -1.35 -6.75
N PRO A 738 28.68 -0.11 -6.97
CA PRO A 738 29.44 0.62 -5.98
C PRO A 738 28.55 1.09 -4.81
N VAL A 739 29.14 1.15 -3.62
CA VAL A 739 28.55 1.74 -2.40
C VAL A 739 29.05 3.19 -2.29
N LEU A 740 28.15 4.12 -1.99
CA LEU A 740 28.49 5.52 -1.75
C LEU A 740 28.74 5.75 -0.27
N VAL A 741 29.85 6.40 0.05
CA VAL A 741 30.21 6.84 1.40
C VAL A 741 30.19 8.36 1.43
N ASP A 742 29.12 8.92 1.99
CA ASP A 742 28.85 10.36 2.04
C ASP A 742 29.08 10.92 3.45
N LYS A 743 29.47 12.20 3.56
CA LYS A 743 29.51 12.89 4.85
C LYS A 743 28.09 12.99 5.40
N TYR A 744 27.86 12.45 6.58
CA TYR A 744 26.61 12.72 7.29
C TYR A 744 26.62 14.17 7.80
N ILE A 745 25.68 14.97 7.30
CA ILE A 745 25.44 16.34 7.73
C ILE A 745 24.19 16.32 8.59
N MET A 746 24.33 16.70 9.85
CA MET A 746 23.19 16.86 10.75
C MET A 746 22.57 18.25 10.52
N GLY A 747 21.32 18.28 10.06
CA GLY A 747 20.60 19.52 9.80
C GLY A 747 19.09 19.31 9.70
N ARG A 748 18.39 20.41 9.40
CA ARG A 748 16.96 20.38 9.06
C ARG A 748 16.82 19.91 7.61
N GLU A 749 15.91 18.99 7.37
CA GLU A 749 15.61 18.54 6.01
C GLU A 749 14.44 19.34 5.44
N LEU A 750 14.61 19.79 4.19
CA LEU A 750 13.60 20.55 3.46
C LEU A 750 13.37 19.92 2.09
N GLU A 751 12.14 19.97 1.62
CA GLU A 751 11.74 19.38 0.35
C GLU A 751 11.00 20.41 -0.50
N VAL A 752 11.28 20.39 -1.80
CA VAL A 752 10.67 21.28 -2.79
C VAL A 752 10.21 20.48 -3.99
N ASP A 753 8.93 20.59 -4.30
CA ASP A 753 8.40 20.21 -5.61
C ASP A 753 8.33 21.45 -6.50
N ALA A 754 8.81 21.33 -7.73
CA ALA A 754 8.87 22.41 -8.69
C ALA A 754 8.49 21.95 -10.10
N ILE A 755 8.13 22.91 -10.94
CA ILE A 755 7.77 22.68 -12.35
C ILE A 755 8.69 23.56 -13.20
N CYS A 756 9.33 22.97 -14.21
CA CYS A 756 10.22 23.67 -15.13
C CYS A 756 9.75 23.47 -16.56
N ASP A 757 9.67 24.53 -17.38
CA ASP A 757 9.36 24.45 -18.82
C ASP A 757 10.60 24.48 -19.73
N GLY A 758 11.75 24.17 -19.15
CA GLY A 758 13.08 24.29 -19.76
C GLY A 758 13.67 25.70 -19.68
N LYS A 759 12.88 26.74 -19.34
CA LYS A 759 13.35 28.14 -19.26
C LYS A 759 13.01 28.81 -17.95
N ASP A 760 11.76 28.73 -17.54
CA ASP A 760 11.21 29.28 -16.31
C ASP A 760 10.91 28.13 -15.33
N VAL A 761 10.95 28.44 -14.04
CA VAL A 761 10.72 27.48 -12.94
C VAL A 761 9.68 28.06 -12.01
N PHE A 762 8.75 27.21 -11.59
CA PHE A 762 7.69 27.54 -10.64
C PHE A 762 7.77 26.63 -9.42
N ILE A 763 7.77 27.26 -8.24
CA ILE A 763 7.87 26.62 -6.93
C ILE A 763 6.62 27.00 -6.13
N PRO A 764 5.60 26.13 -6.02
CA PRO A 764 4.37 26.46 -5.29
C PRO A 764 4.54 26.54 -3.77
N GLY A 765 5.56 25.87 -3.20
CA GLY A 765 5.84 25.89 -1.78
C GLY A 765 7.15 25.20 -1.41
N ILE A 766 7.63 25.46 -0.20
CA ILE A 766 8.79 24.79 0.41
C ILE A 766 8.28 24.12 1.68
N MET A 767 8.59 22.83 1.84
CA MET A 767 8.21 22.05 3.00
C MET A 767 9.41 21.86 3.94
N GLU A 768 9.16 21.80 5.24
CA GLU A 768 10.18 21.56 6.26
C GLU A 768 9.80 20.33 7.08
N HIS A 769 10.74 19.40 7.27
CA HIS A 769 10.52 18.22 8.09
C HIS A 769 10.66 18.54 9.58
N VAL A 770 9.90 17.83 10.42
CA VAL A 770 10.06 17.87 11.88
C VAL A 770 11.31 17.10 12.29
N GLU A 771 11.46 15.87 11.79
CA GLU A 771 12.62 15.05 12.02
C GLU A 771 13.83 15.63 11.27
N ARG A 772 14.97 15.68 11.95
CA ARG A 772 16.24 16.05 11.33
C ARG A 772 16.72 14.97 10.34
N THR A 773 17.70 15.34 9.51
CA THR A 773 18.39 14.45 8.58
C THR A 773 18.76 13.10 9.21
N GLY A 774 18.45 12.01 8.52
CA GLY A 774 18.68 10.64 9.00
C GLY A 774 17.39 9.86 9.25
N VAL A 775 16.23 10.52 9.20
CA VAL A 775 14.93 9.89 8.95
C VAL A 775 14.56 10.17 7.51
N HIS A 776 14.13 9.14 6.77
CA HIS A 776 13.75 9.29 5.38
C HIS A 776 12.54 10.24 5.22
N SER A 777 12.56 11.12 4.21
CA SER A 777 11.49 12.09 3.91
C SER A 777 10.06 11.53 3.94
N GLY A 778 9.88 10.34 3.38
CA GLY A 778 8.60 9.61 3.40
C GLY A 778 8.07 9.27 4.80
N ASP A 779 8.96 9.09 5.79
CA ASP A 779 8.63 8.75 7.18
C ASP A 779 8.69 9.97 8.12
N SER A 780 8.95 11.15 7.59
CA SER A 780 8.98 12.40 8.35
C SER A 780 7.61 13.08 8.37
N ILE A 781 7.31 13.77 9.48
CA ILE A 781 6.24 14.76 9.50
C ILE A 781 6.73 15.98 8.74
N SER A 782 5.97 16.41 7.73
CA SER A 782 6.34 17.51 6.83
C SER A 782 5.36 18.67 6.95
N ILE A 783 5.87 19.91 7.02
CA ILE A 783 5.08 21.09 7.34
C ILE A 783 5.19 22.12 6.20
N TYR A 784 4.04 22.63 5.76
CA TYR A 784 3.91 23.78 4.87
C TYR A 784 3.03 24.89 5.49
N PRO A 785 3.44 26.16 5.42
CA PRO A 785 4.78 26.65 5.07
C PRO A 785 5.86 26.17 6.05
N THR A 786 7.14 26.46 5.77
CA THR A 786 8.24 26.14 6.70
C THR A 786 8.06 26.85 8.04
N PHE A 787 8.39 26.20 9.16
CA PHE A 787 8.13 26.71 10.52
C PHE A 787 9.38 27.28 11.22
N THR A 788 10.59 26.86 10.87
CA THR A 788 11.85 27.44 11.39
C THR A 788 12.85 27.90 10.33
N ALA A 789 12.65 27.56 9.06
CA ALA A 789 13.57 27.98 8.00
C ALA A 789 13.66 29.51 7.90
N SER A 790 14.90 30.02 7.90
CA SER A 790 15.15 31.46 7.75
C SER A 790 14.92 31.91 6.30
N GLN A 791 14.70 33.21 6.07
CA GLN A 791 14.56 33.73 4.72
C GLN A 791 15.82 33.46 3.87
N ASN A 792 17.02 33.50 4.48
CA ASN A 792 18.26 33.18 3.79
C ASN A 792 18.31 31.73 3.29
N VAL A 793 17.84 30.78 4.10
CA VAL A 793 17.70 29.38 3.67
C VAL A 793 16.71 29.26 2.51
N LYS A 794 15.54 29.90 2.61
CA LYS A 794 14.52 29.90 1.55
C LYS A 794 15.06 30.47 0.25
N ASP A 795 15.76 31.61 0.31
CA ASP A 795 16.33 32.28 -0.87
C ASP A 795 17.38 31.40 -1.55
N LYS A 796 18.25 30.72 -0.78
CA LYS A 796 19.22 29.75 -1.30
C LYS A 796 18.52 28.55 -1.97
N ILE A 797 17.48 28.00 -1.33
CA ILE A 797 16.69 26.89 -1.88
C ILE A 797 16.04 27.30 -3.21
N ILE A 798 15.39 28.46 -3.26
CA ILE A 798 14.74 28.97 -4.49
C ILE A 798 15.78 29.13 -5.61
N ASP A 799 16.92 29.76 -5.33
CA ASP A 799 18.00 29.92 -6.30
C ASP A 799 18.52 28.56 -6.81
N TYR A 800 18.80 27.62 -5.91
CA TYR A 800 19.31 26.30 -6.28
C TYR A 800 18.29 25.53 -7.11
N THR A 801 17.02 25.51 -6.71
CA THR A 801 15.94 24.86 -7.45
C THR A 801 15.82 25.41 -8.87
N VAL A 802 15.88 26.72 -9.05
CA VAL A 802 15.81 27.36 -10.37
C VAL A 802 17.02 27.00 -11.24
N ARG A 803 18.23 27.04 -10.69
CA ARG A 803 19.45 26.71 -11.44
C ARG A 803 19.51 25.24 -11.82
N LEU A 804 19.13 24.34 -10.90
CA LEU A 804 19.11 22.90 -11.14
C LEU A 804 18.09 22.50 -12.20
N GLY A 805 16.85 23.01 -12.11
CA GLY A 805 15.81 22.69 -13.10
C GLY A 805 16.26 22.98 -14.54
N LYS A 806 16.92 24.13 -14.75
CA LYS A 806 17.43 24.53 -16.07
C LYS A 806 18.67 23.75 -16.50
N ALA A 807 19.61 23.53 -15.60
CA ALA A 807 20.89 22.88 -15.94
C ALA A 807 20.73 21.37 -16.19
N ILE A 808 19.81 20.73 -15.46
CA ILE A 808 19.47 19.32 -15.68
C ILE A 808 18.63 19.17 -16.95
N GLY A 809 17.91 20.20 -17.38
CA GLY A 809 17.04 20.15 -18.56
C GLY A 809 15.65 19.57 -18.24
N ILE A 810 15.11 19.92 -17.08
CA ILE A 810 13.78 19.46 -16.67
C ILE A 810 12.69 20.10 -17.52
N VAL A 811 11.73 19.29 -17.98
CA VAL A 811 10.48 19.73 -18.62
C VAL A 811 9.31 18.98 -17.97
N GLY A 812 8.62 19.64 -17.04
CA GLY A 812 7.58 19.04 -16.20
C GLY A 812 7.92 19.14 -14.71
N LEU A 813 7.46 18.15 -13.93
CA LEU A 813 7.68 18.07 -12.48
C LEU A 813 9.07 17.54 -12.15
N TYR A 814 9.64 18.08 -11.09
CA TYR A 814 10.82 17.56 -10.42
C TYR A 814 10.79 17.93 -8.94
N ASN A 815 11.52 17.16 -8.15
CA ASN A 815 11.60 17.31 -6.71
C ASN A 815 13.06 17.42 -6.27
N ILE A 816 13.31 18.22 -5.24
CA ILE A 816 14.65 18.38 -4.66
C ILE A 816 14.56 18.31 -3.14
N GLN A 817 15.46 17.53 -2.56
CA GLN A 817 15.65 17.45 -1.11
C GLN A 817 16.93 18.19 -0.70
N PHE A 818 16.84 18.95 0.38
CA PHE A 818 17.89 19.81 0.90
C PHE A 818 18.15 19.56 2.38
N ILE A 819 19.39 19.84 2.80
CA ILE A 819 19.79 19.95 4.20
C ILE A 819 20.14 21.40 4.47
N ALA A 820 19.50 22.01 5.48
CA ALA A 820 19.93 23.28 6.04
C ALA A 820 20.61 23.03 7.40
N ASP A 821 21.91 23.32 7.48
CA ASP A 821 22.65 23.19 8.73
C ASP A 821 22.37 24.37 9.70
N ASN A 822 23.03 24.36 10.87
CA ASN A 822 22.85 25.39 11.89
C ASN A 822 23.42 26.77 11.50
N ASN A 823 24.22 26.85 10.44
CA ASN A 823 24.77 28.10 9.90
C ASN A 823 23.95 28.63 8.72
N ASP A 824 22.78 28.04 8.45
CA ASP A 824 21.95 28.32 7.28
C ASP A 824 22.67 28.01 5.95
N ASP A 825 23.65 27.10 5.96
CA ASP A 825 24.21 26.54 4.72
C ASP A 825 23.31 25.43 4.19
N VAL A 826 23.05 25.49 2.89
CA VAL A 826 22.11 24.62 2.19
C VAL A 826 22.89 23.67 1.29
N TYR A 827 22.64 22.38 1.46
CA TYR A 827 23.24 21.30 0.70
C TYR A 827 22.13 20.52 -0.02
N VAL A 828 22.37 20.11 -1.27
CA VAL A 828 21.43 19.25 -2.01
C VAL A 828 21.71 17.79 -1.66
N ILE A 829 20.66 17.05 -1.33
CA ILE A 829 20.71 15.59 -1.12
C ILE A 829 20.58 14.90 -2.48
N GLU A 830 19.44 15.11 -3.14
CA GLU A 830 19.09 14.48 -4.40
C GLU A 830 18.12 15.35 -5.20
N VAL A 831 18.08 15.12 -6.52
CA VAL A 831 17.07 15.67 -7.43
C VAL A 831 16.36 14.52 -8.10
N ASN A 832 15.05 14.48 -7.97
CA ASN A 832 14.18 13.50 -8.62
C ASN A 832 13.55 14.16 -9.86
N PRO A 833 13.91 13.77 -11.09
CA PRO A 833 13.45 14.41 -12.34
C PRO A 833 12.02 14.00 -12.74
N ARG A 834 11.15 13.82 -11.74
CA ARG A 834 9.80 13.26 -11.88
C ARG A 834 8.87 13.80 -10.79
N SER A 835 7.58 13.45 -10.89
CA SER A 835 6.64 13.62 -9.77
C SER A 835 7.17 12.94 -8.51
N SER A 836 6.87 13.54 -7.36
CA SER A 836 7.20 13.05 -6.03
C SER A 836 5.93 12.62 -5.31
N ARG A 837 6.11 11.95 -4.16
CA ARG A 837 4.98 11.60 -3.28
C ARG A 837 4.34 12.82 -2.60
N THR A 838 5.05 13.96 -2.54
CA THR A 838 4.58 15.17 -1.86
C THR A 838 3.74 16.08 -2.76
N VAL A 839 3.73 15.83 -4.09
CA VAL A 839 2.92 16.56 -5.07
C VAL A 839 1.43 16.65 -4.71
N PRO A 840 0.72 15.57 -4.33
CA PRO A 840 -0.69 15.68 -3.95
C PRO A 840 -0.90 16.55 -2.70
N PHE A 841 -0.11 16.30 -1.63
CA PHE A 841 -0.16 17.09 -0.41
C PHE A 841 0.06 18.58 -0.69
N LEU A 842 1.12 18.92 -1.43
CA LEU A 842 1.45 20.31 -1.73
C LEU A 842 0.41 20.94 -2.65
N SER A 843 -0.13 20.19 -3.61
CA SER A 843 -1.21 20.66 -4.49
C SER A 843 -2.45 21.05 -3.67
N LYS A 844 -2.82 20.25 -2.67
CA LYS A 844 -3.94 20.54 -1.76
C LYS A 844 -3.67 21.70 -0.82
N ALA A 845 -2.47 21.73 -0.22
CA ALA A 845 -2.09 22.77 0.73
C ALA A 845 -1.99 24.16 0.06
N THR A 846 -1.46 24.21 -1.17
CA THR A 846 -1.28 25.45 -1.93
C THR A 846 -2.47 25.80 -2.83
N SER A 847 -3.38 24.86 -3.07
CA SER A 847 -4.46 24.97 -4.06
C SER A 847 -3.92 25.20 -5.48
N VAL A 848 -2.79 24.58 -5.80
CA VAL A 848 -2.13 24.63 -7.11
C VAL A 848 -2.21 23.23 -7.72
N PRO A 849 -2.84 23.04 -8.90
CA PRO A 849 -2.95 21.73 -9.52
C PRO A 849 -1.62 21.37 -10.22
N MET A 850 -0.62 20.95 -9.45
CA MET A 850 0.77 20.81 -9.95
C MET A 850 0.90 19.81 -11.09
N ALA A 851 0.25 18.65 -10.99
CA ALA A 851 0.26 17.63 -12.05
C ALA A 851 -0.35 18.15 -13.36
N HIS A 852 -1.42 18.95 -13.29
CA HIS A 852 -2.01 19.60 -14.47
C HIS A 852 -1.04 20.58 -15.12
N ILE A 853 -0.47 21.51 -14.34
CA ILE A 853 0.47 22.53 -14.84
C ILE A 853 1.68 21.86 -15.50
N ALA A 854 2.22 20.82 -14.88
CA ALA A 854 3.34 20.06 -15.39
C ALA A 854 2.99 19.31 -16.68
N THR A 855 1.78 18.76 -16.78
CA THR A 855 1.31 18.10 -17.99
C THR A 855 1.17 19.11 -19.14
N GLN A 856 0.65 20.31 -18.89
CA GLN A 856 0.61 21.37 -19.90
C GLN A 856 2.01 21.75 -20.39
N VAL A 857 2.99 21.82 -19.48
CA VAL A 857 4.41 22.02 -19.84
C VAL A 857 4.95 20.88 -20.71
N ILE A 858 4.67 19.63 -20.34
CA ILE A 858 5.07 18.43 -21.10
C ILE A 858 4.47 18.45 -22.52
N LEU A 859 3.24 18.97 -22.66
CA LEU A 859 2.55 19.15 -23.95
C LEU A 859 3.04 20.37 -24.76
N GLY A 860 3.97 21.17 -24.20
CA GLY A 860 4.62 22.29 -24.88
C GLY A 860 4.09 23.68 -24.51
N HIS A 861 3.19 23.81 -23.53
CA HIS A 861 2.70 25.09 -23.04
C HIS A 861 3.58 25.63 -21.90
N SER A 862 4.26 26.73 -22.14
CA SER A 862 5.14 27.36 -21.15
C SER A 862 4.39 27.81 -19.89
N LEU A 863 5.11 27.95 -18.77
CA LEU A 863 4.53 28.44 -17.50
C LEU A 863 3.89 29.82 -17.68
N LYS A 864 4.50 30.69 -18.49
CA LYS A 864 3.95 32.03 -18.79
C LYS A 864 2.65 31.98 -19.59
N GLU A 865 2.53 31.06 -20.56
CA GLU A 865 1.27 30.87 -21.31
C GLU A 865 0.13 30.39 -20.39
N GLN A 866 0.47 29.66 -19.33
CA GLN A 866 -0.46 29.24 -18.28
C GLN A 866 -0.75 30.34 -17.24
N GLY A 867 -0.17 31.54 -17.39
CA GLY A 867 -0.37 32.67 -16.47
C GLY A 867 0.50 32.64 -15.21
N ILE A 868 1.58 31.86 -15.21
CA ILE A 868 2.51 31.71 -14.08
C ILE A 868 3.74 32.59 -14.32
N ASP A 869 3.71 33.80 -13.78
CA ASP A 869 4.76 34.82 -13.96
C ASP A 869 5.74 34.93 -12.77
N LYS A 870 5.46 34.24 -11.66
CA LYS A 870 6.26 34.28 -10.44
C LYS A 870 6.92 32.94 -10.18
N VAL A 871 8.22 32.95 -9.89
CA VAL A 871 8.95 31.75 -9.48
C VAL A 871 8.41 31.19 -8.17
N TYR A 872 8.19 32.07 -7.19
CA TYR A 872 7.70 31.70 -5.86
C TYR A 872 6.54 32.63 -5.45
N PRO A 873 5.30 32.11 -5.30
CA PRO A 873 4.15 32.91 -4.90
C PRO A 873 4.15 33.19 -3.38
N GLU A 874 3.21 34.00 -2.90
CA GLU A 874 3.05 34.25 -1.45
C GLU A 874 2.58 32.96 -0.75
N GLU A 875 3.25 32.61 0.35
CA GLU A 875 2.90 31.45 1.16
C GLU A 875 1.49 31.58 1.76
N LYS A 876 0.81 30.45 1.96
CA LYS A 876 -0.48 30.45 2.66
C LYS A 876 -0.30 30.88 4.12
N LYS A 877 -1.33 31.55 4.66
CA LYS A 877 -1.36 31.96 6.08
C LYS A 877 -1.80 30.84 7.04
N ARG A 878 -2.22 29.69 6.51
CA ARG A 878 -2.68 28.53 7.26
C ARG A 878 -1.55 27.49 7.27
N TRP A 879 -1.43 26.75 8.36
CA TRP A 879 -0.50 25.65 8.48
C TRP A 879 -1.13 24.36 7.98
N TYR A 880 -0.32 23.59 7.26
CA TYR A 880 -0.64 22.27 6.73
C TYR A 880 0.48 21.33 7.14
N VAL A 881 0.10 20.19 7.68
CA VAL A 881 1.02 19.19 8.23
C VAL A 881 0.66 17.87 7.59
N LYS A 882 1.66 17.23 7.00
CA LYS A 882 1.62 15.85 6.53
C LYS A 882 2.21 14.94 7.60
N ALA A 883 1.50 13.91 8.02
CA ALA A 883 2.02 12.91 8.95
C ALA A 883 1.99 11.50 8.31
N PRO A 884 3.07 10.71 8.45
CA PRO A 884 3.13 9.36 7.92
C PRO A 884 2.29 8.39 8.76
N ALA A 885 1.69 7.40 8.08
CA ALA A 885 1.01 6.26 8.68
C ALA A 885 1.84 4.99 8.50
N PHE A 886 1.97 4.19 9.56
CA PHE A 886 2.80 2.99 9.59
C PHE A 886 1.97 1.72 9.81
N SER A 887 2.40 0.62 9.18
CA SER A 887 1.78 -0.71 9.33
C SER A 887 2.62 -1.67 10.15
N PHE A 888 3.38 -1.16 11.14
CA PHE A 888 4.33 -1.95 11.93
C PHE A 888 3.72 -3.17 12.62
N SER A 889 2.46 -3.09 13.06
CA SER A 889 1.75 -4.19 13.72
C SER A 889 1.47 -5.40 12.81
N LYS A 890 1.64 -5.23 11.49
CA LYS A 890 1.42 -6.27 10.48
C LYS A 890 2.72 -6.97 10.05
N LEU A 891 3.88 -6.33 10.23
CA LEU A 891 5.17 -6.80 9.75
C LEU A 891 6.09 -7.23 10.90
N LYS A 892 5.85 -8.43 11.45
CA LYS A 892 6.70 -9.01 12.52
C LYS A 892 8.13 -9.22 12.03
N GLY A 893 9.12 -8.88 12.88
CA GLY A 893 10.55 -9.01 12.58
C GLY A 893 11.18 -7.76 11.96
N MET A 894 10.37 -6.82 11.47
CA MET A 894 10.86 -5.52 11.01
C MET A 894 11.13 -4.60 12.20
N ASP A 895 12.31 -3.96 12.22
CA ASP A 895 12.58 -2.93 13.23
C ASP A 895 11.70 -1.69 12.97
N THR A 896 11.00 -1.27 14.01
CA THR A 896 10.05 -0.15 14.03
C THR A 896 10.72 1.19 14.36
N TYR A 897 12.07 1.22 14.37
CA TYR A 897 12.87 2.42 14.48
C TYR A 897 12.89 3.24 13.17
N LEU A 898 12.83 4.57 13.26
CA LEU A 898 12.93 5.45 12.09
C LEU A 898 14.37 5.54 11.60
N SER A 899 14.61 5.33 10.31
CA SER A 899 15.95 5.29 9.73
C SER A 899 15.98 6.02 8.38
N PRO A 900 17.14 6.08 7.70
CA PRO A 900 17.21 6.59 6.33
C PRO A 900 16.44 5.74 5.31
N GLU A 901 15.90 4.58 5.71
CA GLU A 901 15.07 3.72 4.88
C GLU A 901 13.58 3.91 5.21
N MET A 902 12.75 4.23 4.21
CA MET A 902 11.31 4.48 4.36
C MET A 902 10.52 3.23 4.76
N LYS A 903 9.58 3.35 5.69
CA LYS A 903 8.75 2.25 6.21
C LYS A 903 7.25 2.56 6.27
N SER A 904 6.87 3.82 6.10
CA SER A 904 5.47 4.24 6.05
C SER A 904 4.73 3.66 4.84
N THR A 905 3.45 3.40 5.01
CA THR A 905 2.56 2.85 3.98
C THR A 905 1.61 3.89 3.38
N GLY A 906 1.42 5.01 4.07
CA GLY A 906 0.53 6.09 3.64
C GLY A 906 0.75 7.36 4.45
N GLU A 907 -0.13 8.34 4.24
CA GLU A 907 -0.04 9.65 4.86
C GLU A 907 -1.40 10.25 5.18
N ALA A 908 -1.42 11.18 6.14
CA ALA A 908 -2.58 11.94 6.53
C ALA A 908 -2.25 13.43 6.63
N ILE A 909 -3.25 14.29 6.44
CA ILE A 909 -3.11 15.74 6.54
C ILE A 909 -3.83 16.31 7.78
N GLY A 910 -3.22 17.32 8.38
CA GLY A 910 -3.83 18.19 9.38
C GLY A 910 -3.59 19.65 9.03
N TYR A 911 -4.59 20.50 9.24
CA TYR A 911 -4.51 21.90 8.82
C TYR A 911 -5.33 22.81 9.73
N ASP A 912 -4.73 23.94 10.12
CA ASP A 912 -5.33 24.92 11.05
C ASP A 912 -4.60 26.27 10.97
N LYS A 913 -5.18 27.32 11.56
CA LYS A 913 -4.50 28.63 11.69
C LYS A 913 -3.38 28.57 12.73
N SER A 914 -3.46 27.65 13.70
CA SER A 914 -2.37 27.35 14.63
C SER A 914 -1.58 26.13 14.17
N LEU A 915 -0.25 26.22 14.21
CA LEU A 915 0.63 25.10 13.85
C LEU A 915 0.40 23.89 14.76
N THR A 916 0.33 24.11 16.07
CA THR A 916 0.10 23.06 17.08
C THR A 916 -1.25 22.34 16.88
N ARG A 917 -2.30 23.06 16.46
CA ARG A 917 -3.59 22.40 16.11
C ARG A 917 -3.53 21.63 14.80
N ALA A 918 -2.79 22.13 13.80
CA ALA A 918 -2.57 21.42 12.55
C ALA A 918 -1.79 20.10 12.80
N LEU A 919 -0.76 20.16 13.66
CA LEU A 919 0.00 19.01 14.14
C LEU A 919 -0.89 18.01 14.90
N TYR A 920 -1.72 18.49 15.84
CA TYR A 920 -2.68 17.64 16.56
C TYR A 920 -3.57 16.84 15.61
N LYS A 921 -4.14 17.53 14.61
CA LYS A 921 -4.97 16.89 13.59
C LYS A 921 -4.19 15.86 12.78
N ALA A 922 -3.00 16.20 12.30
CA ALA A 922 -2.20 15.30 11.48
C ALA A 922 -1.78 14.03 12.24
N ILE A 923 -1.34 14.17 13.50
CA ILE A 923 -0.94 13.05 14.37
C ILE A 923 -2.14 12.14 14.65
N GLN A 924 -3.31 12.70 14.97
CA GLN A 924 -4.51 11.89 15.16
C GLN A 924 -4.96 11.20 13.86
N ALA A 925 -4.90 11.92 12.73
CA ALA A 925 -5.32 11.42 11.44
C ALA A 925 -4.41 10.31 10.88
N SER A 926 -3.13 10.28 11.26
CA SER A 926 -2.21 9.19 10.90
C SER A 926 -2.40 7.91 11.74
N GLY A 927 -3.31 7.92 12.71
CA GLY A 927 -3.64 6.78 13.57
C GLY A 927 -2.91 6.76 14.91
N MET A 928 -2.12 7.79 15.24
CA MET A 928 -1.47 7.88 16.55
C MET A 928 -2.46 8.30 17.63
N ASN A 929 -2.35 7.68 18.82
CA ASN A 929 -3.19 8.05 19.95
C ASN A 929 -2.54 9.18 20.75
N VAL A 930 -3.22 10.33 20.85
CA VAL A 930 -2.78 11.48 21.64
C VAL A 930 -3.44 11.44 23.01
N ALA A 931 -2.81 10.75 23.94
CA ALA A 931 -3.20 10.74 25.35
C ALA A 931 -2.66 11.98 26.09
N ASN A 932 -3.50 12.63 26.88
CA ASN A 932 -3.13 13.78 27.72
C ASN A 932 -2.85 13.42 29.19
N TYR A 933 -2.90 12.13 29.54
CA TYR A 933 -2.50 11.60 30.84
C TYR A 933 -1.99 10.16 30.68
N GLY A 934 -1.37 9.60 31.72
CA GLY A 934 -0.97 8.20 31.79
C GLY A 934 0.49 8.03 32.20
N THR A 935 1.13 7.00 31.66
CA THR A 935 2.53 6.67 31.94
C THR A 935 3.37 6.79 30.67
N VAL A 936 4.52 7.46 30.77
CA VAL A 936 5.55 7.48 29.72
C VAL A 936 6.66 6.51 30.13
N PHE A 937 6.91 5.50 29.31
CA PHE A 937 8.05 4.61 29.45
C PHE A 937 9.22 5.11 28.60
N VAL A 938 10.39 5.28 29.20
CA VAL A 938 11.54 5.94 28.57
C VAL A 938 12.79 5.08 28.64
N THR A 939 13.43 4.83 27.51
CA THR A 939 14.71 4.11 27.43
C THR A 939 15.62 4.74 26.37
N ILE A 940 16.58 5.53 26.83
CA ILE A 940 17.33 6.50 26.03
C ILE A 940 18.81 6.13 25.99
N ALA A 941 19.41 6.21 24.79
CA ALA A 941 20.85 6.06 24.59
C ALA A 941 21.62 7.14 25.35
N ASP A 942 22.82 6.83 25.84
CA ASP A 942 23.56 7.73 26.73
C ASP A 942 23.83 9.11 26.12
N GLN A 943 24.12 9.16 24.81
CA GLN A 943 24.36 10.39 24.05
C GLN A 943 23.12 11.31 23.94
N ASP A 944 21.91 10.73 23.99
CA ASP A 944 20.66 11.47 23.80
C ASP A 944 20.07 11.98 25.13
N LYS A 945 20.54 11.47 26.27
CA LYS A 945 20.03 11.84 27.60
C LYS A 945 20.01 13.35 27.86
N PRO A 946 21.04 14.13 27.49
CA PRO A 946 21.00 15.58 27.68
C PRO A 946 19.88 16.27 26.88
N ALA A 947 19.61 15.80 25.65
CA ALA A 947 18.55 16.33 24.80
C ALA A 947 17.15 15.85 25.23
N ALA A 948 17.05 14.62 25.74
CA ALA A 948 15.79 14.03 26.19
C ALA A 948 15.31 14.60 27.55
N LEU A 949 16.23 14.98 28.44
CA LEU A 949 15.90 15.49 29.78
C LEU A 949 14.85 16.61 29.79
N PRO A 950 15.02 17.72 29.05
CA PRO A 950 14.02 18.80 29.05
C PRO A 950 12.66 18.33 28.51
N LEU A 951 12.62 17.39 27.58
CA LEU A 951 11.37 16.85 27.02
C LEU A 951 10.64 15.96 28.03
N ILE A 952 11.38 15.06 28.69
CA ILE A 952 10.82 14.19 29.74
C ILE A 952 10.33 15.02 30.93
N LYS A 953 11.02 16.12 31.24
CA LYS A 953 10.57 17.06 32.26
C LYS A 953 9.21 17.69 31.90
N ARG A 954 8.99 18.10 30.65
CA ARG A 954 7.69 18.63 30.21
C ARG A 954 6.55 17.61 30.39
N PHE A 955 6.77 16.33 30.08
CA PHE A 955 5.79 15.28 30.40
C PHE A 955 5.51 15.18 31.90
N TYR A 956 6.56 15.22 32.73
CA TYR A 956 6.42 15.15 34.18
C TYR A 956 5.64 16.36 34.73
N ASP A 957 5.92 17.56 34.23
CA ASP A 957 5.26 18.80 34.62
C ASP A 957 3.78 18.82 34.16
N LEU A 958 3.44 18.14 33.05
CA LEU A 958 2.06 17.86 32.63
C LEU A 958 1.35 16.79 33.48
N GLY A 959 2.04 16.15 34.43
CA GLY A 959 1.47 15.18 35.37
C GLY A 959 1.56 13.72 34.93
N PHE A 960 2.35 13.37 33.91
CA PHE A 960 2.56 11.97 33.53
C PHE A 960 3.43 11.23 34.56
N ASN A 961 3.14 9.95 34.76
CA ASN A 961 4.05 9.05 35.46
C ASN A 961 5.24 8.70 34.55
N ILE A 962 6.46 8.71 35.09
CA ILE A 962 7.66 8.35 34.34
C ILE A 962 8.18 6.99 34.81
N GLU A 963 8.26 6.04 33.88
CA GLU A 963 8.93 4.75 34.06
C GLU A 963 10.12 4.65 33.11
N ALA A 964 11.23 4.04 33.54
CA ALA A 964 12.43 3.96 32.69
C ALA A 964 13.32 2.75 33.00
N THR A 965 14.16 2.37 32.03
CA THR A 965 15.25 1.41 32.25
C THR A 965 16.28 1.96 33.23
N GLU A 966 16.99 1.10 33.97
CA GLU A 966 17.84 1.49 35.10
C GLU A 966 18.78 2.67 34.83
N GLY A 967 19.54 2.62 33.73
CA GLY A 967 20.48 3.68 33.35
C GLY A 967 19.81 5.03 33.02
N THR A 968 18.62 4.99 32.44
CA THR A 968 17.81 6.18 32.15
C THR A 968 17.18 6.72 33.43
N ALA A 969 16.59 5.83 34.25
CA ALA A 969 15.95 6.19 35.51
C ALA A 969 16.93 6.84 36.51
N LYS A 970 18.16 6.33 36.60
CA LYS A 970 19.22 6.91 37.45
C LYS A 970 19.55 8.34 37.01
N TYR A 971 19.69 8.57 35.70
CA TYR A 971 19.96 9.88 35.14
C TYR A 971 18.81 10.88 35.43
N LEU A 972 17.56 10.47 35.21
CA LEU A 972 16.39 11.31 35.46
C LEU A 972 16.20 11.66 36.94
N LYS A 973 16.39 10.69 37.85
CA LYS A 973 16.33 10.92 39.32
C LYS A 973 17.37 11.93 39.79
N ASN A 974 18.59 11.87 39.25
CA ASN A 974 19.64 12.85 39.56
C ASN A 974 19.29 14.28 39.14
N HIS A 975 18.34 14.45 38.22
CA HIS A 975 17.83 15.74 37.77
C HIS A 975 16.43 16.07 38.34
N GLY A 976 16.03 15.40 39.42
CA GLY A 976 14.81 15.74 40.17
C GLY A 976 13.51 15.13 39.63
N ILE A 977 13.56 14.28 38.60
CA ILE A 977 12.36 13.65 38.02
C ILE A 977 12.09 12.32 38.73
N ARG A 978 10.94 12.23 39.42
CA ARG A 978 10.52 10.98 40.08
C ARG A 978 10.23 9.91 39.03
N THR A 979 11.08 8.88 39.00
CA THR A 979 11.04 7.84 37.98
C THR A 979 10.97 6.44 38.62
N LYS A 980 10.06 5.58 38.15
CA LYS A 980 10.03 4.16 38.54
C LYS A 980 10.93 3.34 37.61
N VAL A 981 11.72 2.44 38.18
CA VAL A 981 12.65 1.59 37.43
C VAL A 981 11.90 0.35 36.93
N ARG A 982 12.18 -0.06 35.69
CA ARG A 982 11.81 -1.38 35.15
C ARG A 982 13.08 -2.13 34.74
N ALA A 983 13.14 -3.41 35.06
CA ALA A 983 14.25 -4.27 34.66
C ALA A 983 14.23 -4.49 33.13
N LYS A 984 15.42 -4.53 32.52
CA LYS A 984 15.60 -4.89 31.10
C LYS A 984 15.30 -6.39 30.91
N LEU A 985 14.98 -6.79 29.68
CA LEU A 985 14.64 -8.19 29.36
C LEU A 985 15.85 -9.10 29.54
N THR A 986 17.05 -8.60 29.19
CA THR A 986 18.34 -9.26 29.40
C THR A 986 18.73 -9.50 30.87
N LEU A 987 18.06 -8.87 31.84
CA LEU A 987 18.34 -9.05 33.27
C LEU A 987 17.34 -10.03 33.88
N ASP A 988 17.84 -11.17 34.36
CA ASP A 988 17.09 -12.22 35.07
C ASP A 988 15.83 -12.74 34.32
N ASP A 989 15.85 -12.76 32.98
CA ASP A 989 14.69 -13.11 32.13
C ASP A 989 13.43 -12.30 32.49
N SER A 990 13.59 -11.02 32.86
CA SER A 990 12.49 -10.17 33.32
C SER A 990 11.48 -9.87 32.21
N ASP A 991 10.20 -10.07 32.53
CA ASP A 991 9.06 -9.76 31.65
C ASP A 991 8.31 -8.49 32.12
N GLU A 992 8.92 -7.66 32.99
CA GLU A 992 8.24 -6.51 33.60
C GLU A 992 7.78 -5.46 32.58
N ILE A 993 8.64 -5.14 31.60
CA ILE A 993 8.35 -4.12 30.59
C ILE A 993 7.26 -4.63 29.63
N LEU A 994 7.37 -5.87 29.14
CA LEU A 994 6.38 -6.41 28.22
C LEU A 994 5.02 -6.60 28.91
N LYS A 995 5.00 -7.06 30.18
CA LYS A 995 3.78 -7.10 30.99
C LYS A 995 3.16 -5.71 31.15
N ALA A 996 3.97 -4.67 31.39
CA ALA A 996 3.46 -3.32 31.55
C ALA A 996 2.82 -2.79 30.25
N LEU A 997 3.43 -3.07 29.09
CA LEU A 997 2.88 -2.75 27.78
C LEU A 997 1.56 -3.51 27.53
N ARG A 998 1.54 -4.83 27.77
CA ARG A 998 0.35 -5.69 27.62
C ARG A 998 -0.80 -5.33 28.56
N GLN A 999 -0.50 -4.77 29.73
CA GLN A 999 -1.52 -4.29 30.67
C GLN A 999 -2.18 -2.97 30.23
N GLY A 1000 -1.63 -2.27 29.23
CA GLY A 1000 -2.27 -1.09 28.62
C GLY A 1000 -2.23 0.20 29.45
N HIS A 1001 -1.41 0.30 30.50
CA HIS A 1001 -1.29 1.54 31.31
C HIS A 1001 -0.19 2.51 30.84
N ILE A 1002 0.65 2.08 29.90
CA ILE A 1002 1.66 2.92 29.24
C ILE A 1002 0.98 3.64 28.07
N ALA A 1003 1.00 4.97 28.11
CA ALA A 1003 0.45 5.82 27.06
C ALA A 1003 1.47 6.04 25.94
N TYR A 1004 2.73 6.27 26.32
CA TYR A 1004 3.81 6.57 25.39
C TYR A 1004 5.08 5.77 25.69
N VAL A 1005 5.77 5.34 24.64
CA VAL A 1005 7.13 4.79 24.70
C VAL A 1005 8.08 5.73 23.98
N ILE A 1006 9.14 6.17 24.65
CA ILE A 1006 10.23 6.94 24.03
C ILE A 1006 11.48 6.08 24.05
N ASN A 1007 11.96 5.68 22.88
CA ASN A 1007 13.12 4.81 22.75
C ASN A 1007 14.10 5.30 21.68
N THR A 1008 15.28 5.72 22.11
CA THR A 1008 16.40 6.03 21.20
C THR A 1008 17.46 4.92 21.23
N ILE A 1009 18.21 4.76 20.14
CA ILE A 1009 19.28 3.77 20.01
C ILE A 1009 20.64 4.47 19.96
N ASP A 1010 21.67 3.80 20.47
CA ASP A 1010 23.05 4.22 20.21
C ASP A 1010 23.39 3.88 18.76
N ILE A 1011 23.87 4.86 18.00
CA ILE A 1011 24.24 4.70 16.59
C ILE A 1011 25.39 3.68 16.43
N ASN A 1012 26.17 3.44 17.49
CA ASN A 1012 27.24 2.44 17.52
C ASN A 1012 26.74 1.02 17.87
N ALA A 1013 25.52 0.86 18.38
CA ALA A 1013 24.96 -0.43 18.76
C ALA A 1013 24.26 -1.06 17.55
N GLY A 1014 25.02 -1.75 16.71
CA GLY A 1014 24.48 -2.62 15.67
C GLY A 1014 23.98 -3.93 16.31
N ASP A 1015 22.69 -4.00 16.67
CA ASP A 1015 22.02 -5.29 16.80
C ASP A 1015 20.48 -5.15 16.76
N SER A 1016 19.88 -5.83 15.79
CA SER A 1016 18.43 -5.96 15.58
C SER A 1016 17.74 -6.80 16.67
N HIS A 1017 18.51 -7.46 17.54
CA HIS A 1017 18.05 -8.30 18.65
C HIS A 1017 18.36 -7.73 20.05
N SER A 1018 18.41 -6.40 20.18
CA SER A 1018 18.56 -5.74 21.48
C SER A 1018 17.25 -5.67 22.27
N ASP A 1019 17.34 -5.48 23.60
CA ASP A 1019 16.18 -5.20 24.47
C ASP A 1019 15.28 -4.11 23.89
N GLY A 1020 15.87 -3.09 23.24
CA GLY A 1020 15.13 -2.00 22.61
C GLY A 1020 14.21 -2.48 21.50
N SER A 1021 14.69 -3.36 20.61
CA SER A 1021 13.91 -3.93 19.51
C SER A 1021 12.66 -4.67 20.01
N GLU A 1022 12.84 -5.49 21.04
CA GLU A 1022 11.77 -6.24 21.70
C GLU A 1022 10.73 -5.33 22.37
N ILE A 1023 11.19 -4.27 23.06
CA ILE A 1023 10.31 -3.25 23.66
C ILE A 1023 9.49 -2.54 22.59
N ARG A 1024 10.14 -2.10 21.50
CA ARG A 1024 9.46 -1.39 20.41
C ARG A 1024 8.43 -2.30 19.73
N ARG A 1025 8.78 -3.56 19.47
CA ARG A 1025 7.85 -4.57 18.95
C ARG A 1025 6.64 -4.74 19.84
N ALA A 1026 6.86 -4.95 21.14
CA ALA A 1026 5.77 -5.11 22.10
C ALA A 1026 4.89 -3.85 22.20
N ALA A 1027 5.46 -2.65 22.10
CA ALA A 1027 4.69 -1.41 22.10
C ALA A 1027 3.74 -1.36 20.89
N VAL A 1028 4.26 -1.65 19.69
CA VAL A 1028 3.48 -1.69 18.46
C VAL A 1028 2.40 -2.78 18.50
N GLU A 1029 2.74 -3.99 18.94
CA GLU A 1029 1.78 -5.10 19.05
C GLU A 1029 0.63 -4.80 20.02
N ASN A 1030 0.82 -3.89 20.98
CA ASN A 1030 -0.21 -3.48 21.94
C ASN A 1030 -0.81 -2.09 21.63
N ASN A 1031 -0.59 -1.56 20.42
CA ASN A 1031 -1.07 -0.23 19.98
C ASN A 1031 -0.68 0.92 20.93
N VAL A 1032 0.48 0.81 21.58
CA VAL A 1032 1.04 1.89 22.41
C VAL A 1032 1.79 2.85 21.50
N THR A 1033 1.50 4.15 21.61
CA THR A 1033 2.14 5.16 20.76
C THR A 1033 3.63 5.28 21.12
N MET A 1034 4.49 5.16 20.12
CA MET A 1034 5.93 5.05 20.31
C MET A 1034 6.67 6.09 19.48
N PHE A 1035 7.69 6.71 20.07
CA PHE A 1035 8.57 7.67 19.44
C PHE A 1035 10.02 7.23 19.51
N THR A 1036 10.69 7.33 18.37
CA THR A 1036 12.11 7.02 18.19
C THR A 1036 12.95 8.25 17.82
N SER A 1037 12.28 9.37 17.54
CA SER A 1037 12.89 10.69 17.34
C SER A 1037 12.48 11.66 18.44
N LEU A 1038 13.45 12.33 19.05
CA LEU A 1038 13.21 13.38 20.04
C LEU A 1038 12.59 14.64 19.42
N ASP A 1039 12.77 14.86 18.12
CA ASP A 1039 12.17 16.00 17.41
C ASP A 1039 10.65 15.84 17.33
N THR A 1040 10.18 14.62 17.02
CA THR A 1040 8.76 14.26 17.04
C THR A 1040 8.18 14.38 18.44
N VAL A 1041 8.92 13.95 19.47
CA VAL A 1041 8.50 14.10 20.88
C VAL A 1041 8.31 15.57 21.26
N LYS A 1042 9.22 16.44 20.83
CA LYS A 1042 9.11 17.89 21.10
C LYS A 1042 7.83 18.46 20.52
N VAL A 1043 7.51 18.12 19.27
CA VAL A 1043 6.31 18.57 18.57
C VAL A 1043 5.04 18.01 19.23
N LEU A 1044 5.05 16.74 19.66
CA LEU A 1044 3.95 16.17 20.45
C LEU A 1044 3.75 16.95 21.76
N LEU A 1045 4.82 17.31 22.47
CA LEU A 1045 4.70 18.07 23.71
C LEU A 1045 4.13 19.48 23.47
N ASP A 1046 4.52 20.14 22.38
CA ASP A 1046 3.93 21.43 21.99
C ASP A 1046 2.40 21.30 21.76
N VAL A 1047 1.96 20.16 21.19
CA VAL A 1047 0.54 19.81 21.06
C VAL A 1047 -0.11 19.56 22.42
N LEU A 1048 0.51 18.73 23.27
CA LEU A 1048 -0.03 18.35 24.57
C LEU A 1048 -0.19 19.56 25.50
N GLU A 1049 0.77 20.48 25.51
CA GLU A 1049 0.71 21.71 26.31
C GLU A 1049 -0.41 22.66 25.85
N GLU A 1050 -0.80 22.64 24.58
CA GLU A 1050 -1.96 23.41 24.12
C GLU A 1050 -3.29 22.76 24.54
N ILE A 1051 -3.40 21.44 24.49
CA ILE A 1051 -4.67 20.73 24.72
C ILE A 1051 -4.90 20.29 26.17
N THR A 1052 -3.86 20.30 27.01
CA THR A 1052 -3.92 19.83 28.39
C THR A 1052 -4.07 21.00 29.35
N LEU A 1053 -5.04 20.91 30.25
CA LEU A 1053 -5.20 21.88 31.34
C LEU A 1053 -4.16 21.56 32.43
N GLY A 1054 -3.19 22.46 32.61
CA GLY A 1054 -2.19 22.36 33.66
C GLY A 1054 -2.76 22.58 35.07
N VAL A 1055 -1.94 22.25 36.08
CA VAL A 1055 -2.22 22.53 37.49
C VAL A 1055 -1.06 23.37 38.03
N SER A 1056 -1.38 24.52 38.63
CA SER A 1056 -0.42 25.38 39.32
C SER A 1056 -0.88 25.68 40.74
N THR A 1057 0.06 26.03 41.61
CA THR A 1057 -0.30 26.60 42.91
C THR A 1057 -0.80 28.04 42.74
N ILE A 1058 -1.56 28.55 43.72
CA ILE A 1058 -2.15 29.91 43.63
C ILE A 1058 -1.08 31.02 43.59
N ASP A 1059 0.14 30.70 43.98
CA ASP A 1059 1.32 31.56 44.06
C ASP A 1059 2.36 31.30 42.95
N GLU A 1060 2.12 30.33 42.06
CA GLU A 1060 2.90 30.15 40.83
C GLU A 1060 2.41 31.15 39.76
N GLU A 1061 3.29 32.06 39.34
CA GLU A 1061 3.05 33.03 38.25
C GLU A 1061 3.16 32.41 36.85
#